data_AF-A0A5M9J8E2-F1
#
_entry.id   AF-A0A5M9J8E2-F1
#
_cell.length_a   1.000
_cell.length_b   1.000
_cell.length_c   1.000
_cell.angle_alpha   90.00
_cell.angle_beta   90.00
_cell.angle_gamma   90.00
#
_symmetry.space_group_name_H-M   'P 1'
#
loop_
_entity.id
_entity.type
_entity.pdbx_description
1 polymer ?
#
loop_
_entity_poly.entity_id
_entity_poly.type
_entity_poly.pdbx_seq_one_letter_code
_entity_poly.pdbx_strand_id
1 'polypeptide(L)'
;MEFYLARLTSYTPHHHTPGAPPSRINTLIEQWRTPNDSVNLLSPWTSDLTKDITPIPCHSHNDYWRSIPLFEALAAGCTGVEADIWLNDKAGSEDLLVGHSLRSLRNDRTLQSLYIKPIITILEYQNNFSTAPEEGIKKFNGVFQSSPNTTLTLLLDFKSDGVKLWPSANQQLEALRSKNWLTYWSNSTRKINWRPIIVVATGNAPFDLLVSNNTYRDVFYDAPLNDISNPKYDSTNSYYASASMGTLGKIWLWRFSSIQLGKIKTQIAAANKKSLKARYWDTPSWPGYYNATSKLNIFKGIRYAAPPLGKLRWQKPQQPYENRTSIMQATAYPPRCPQSNDAPMPANYNFTRSGLGNEDCLFLSVWASPDAKGLPVMVWIHGGGYGGGSGNNDFSELANTNSNAFVIVAIQYRLGAFGFLSSSDLVASGGVPNAGLYDINFSLQWVQSHISKFGGDPSRVTIAGESAGGGSVMLQTIAYGGTLGTSLFRNGIVASPYLPMQYDYDGLKPEESYGKFADAVGCSKVNGSVFGCLVGIDTIALQNASAYVSANGDYGQWAFLPVTDGEFLIKRPSEQFLAGEVNGVRILSGSNANEAPSFVPQNISTTTAFNTYTRSLFPLMSNFTLDRLQRIYSIPPTNQGPLFATAGDSSPTALNQSVFAIGQQQRANNLYSETTFVCPSYWTASAFSQSWKYEYSVPPAQHGGDLNAYYAPNRTYLGYGTLSPAFRTTVQKIWGRFIVYDDPTLPTDVITSIINIGNGTQTGDDISAAGTGIWPEWSTKEHSDESYKMLNLNMTGGEETKILWTSADGGVRFNVTENTGSGLRADLKIVDAWDWEGGRGARCDFWARIGSEVPELPSKDLNKDKQKKAKMVNSVDDQTSAPSIEVTNLTYKFPDSTLGLTDITLSLPPSSRTLLIGANGAGKTTLLRLLSGKRLAPTSTISISGLDPFKDSLVGVTYLGLEWVLNPIVRTDIGVRELLASVGGTHYPERRDELVQVLDIDLDWRMHQVSDGERRRVQLAMGLIRPWRILLLDEITVDLDLLSRKRFLDFLREETEKRKCTIVYATHILDNLAGWPTDLVHMSLGKVKEWGAIEKFEKEMSADSNGNSRLGELVLKWLGEDLKERGPRNNQGSAGTSYLVGGVGGYGSEKKV
;
A
#
# COMPACT_ATOMS: atom_id res chain seq x y z
N MET A 1 -24.95 23.89 -13.19
CA MET A 1 -25.32 25.33 -13.05
C MET A 1 -25.30 25.84 -11.60
N GLU A 2 -25.28 24.94 -10.59
CA GLU A 2 -24.53 25.20 -9.33
C GLU A 2 -23.10 25.70 -9.62
N PHE A 3 -22.54 25.25 -10.75
CA PHE A 3 -21.34 25.74 -11.44
C PHE A 3 -21.17 27.26 -11.64
N TYR A 4 -22.25 28.05 -11.79
CA TYR A 4 -22.08 29.51 -11.95
C TYR A 4 -21.90 30.21 -10.59
N LEU A 5 -22.35 29.56 -9.51
CA LEU A 5 -22.11 29.98 -8.13
C LEU A 5 -20.83 29.42 -7.54
N ALA A 6 -20.43 28.21 -7.96
CA ALA A 6 -19.08 27.73 -7.70
C ALA A 6 -18.03 28.69 -8.26
N ARG A 7 -18.30 29.38 -9.39
CA ARG A 7 -17.46 30.49 -9.89
C ARG A 7 -17.44 31.74 -8.99
N LEU A 8 -18.46 31.95 -8.16
CA LEU A 8 -18.54 33.06 -7.20
C LEU A 8 -17.98 32.68 -5.82
N THR A 9 -17.98 31.38 -5.46
CA THR A 9 -17.37 30.85 -4.22
C THR A 9 -15.93 30.35 -4.43
N SER A 10 -15.50 30.05 -5.65
CA SER A 10 -14.13 29.63 -6.01
C SER A 10 -13.09 30.74 -5.89
N TYR A 11 -13.52 31.94 -5.53
CA TYR A 11 -12.73 33.16 -5.50
C TYR A 11 -12.79 33.86 -4.13
N THR A 12 -13.23 33.14 -3.09
CA THR A 12 -13.18 33.61 -1.71
C THR A 12 -12.03 32.93 -0.95
N PRO A 13 -10.92 33.64 -0.65
CA PRO A 13 -9.78 33.11 0.07
C PRO A 13 -10.03 33.11 1.59
N HIS A 14 -10.98 32.31 2.07
CA HIS A 14 -11.05 32.02 3.50
C HIS A 14 -10.12 30.83 3.81
N HIS A 15 -8.94 31.19 4.31
CA HIS A 15 -7.84 30.31 4.74
C HIS A 15 -7.10 29.54 3.64
N HIS A 16 -6.47 30.28 2.71
CA HIS A 16 -5.17 29.83 2.20
C HIS A 16 -4.10 30.09 3.28
N THR A 17 -3.51 29.04 3.83
CA THR A 17 -2.09 29.04 4.19
C THR A 17 -1.29 28.98 2.89
N PRO A 18 -0.28 29.83 2.67
CA PRO A 18 0.38 29.94 1.36
C PRO A 18 1.20 28.69 1.08
N GLY A 19 0.66 27.83 0.22
CA GLY A 19 1.37 26.76 -0.49
C GLY A 19 1.47 27.08 -1.98
N ALA A 20 1.65 28.36 -2.33
CA ALA A 20 1.98 28.76 -3.70
C ALA A 20 3.42 28.29 -4.03
N PRO A 21 3.75 28.00 -5.29
CA PRO A 21 5.13 27.71 -5.70
C PRO A 21 6.06 28.82 -5.18
N PRO A 22 7.32 28.51 -4.82
CA PRO A 22 8.23 29.49 -4.25
C PRO A 22 8.46 30.64 -5.24
N SER A 23 7.77 31.74 -5.04
CA SER A 23 8.08 33.02 -5.65
C SER A 23 8.85 33.86 -4.63
N ARG A 24 9.63 34.83 -5.10
CA ARG A 24 10.44 35.69 -4.22
C ARG A 24 9.60 36.48 -3.22
N ILE A 25 8.33 36.74 -3.55
CA ILE A 25 7.35 37.34 -2.62
C ILE A 25 7.16 36.45 -1.39
N ASN A 26 7.11 35.12 -1.54
CA ASN A 26 6.93 34.18 -0.42
C ASN A 26 8.13 34.19 0.53
N THR A 27 9.34 34.34 0.00
CA THR A 27 10.57 34.45 0.81
C THR A 27 10.68 35.78 1.56
N LEU A 28 10.14 36.86 0.97
CA LEU A 28 10.06 38.18 1.61
C LEU A 28 8.98 38.20 2.69
N ILE A 29 7.81 37.57 2.46
CA ILE A 29 6.70 37.47 3.41
C ILE A 29 7.16 36.91 4.76
N GLU A 30 8.09 35.95 4.78
CA GLU A 30 8.64 35.36 6.01
C GLU A 30 9.48 36.34 6.87
N GLN A 31 9.97 37.44 6.28
CA GLN A 31 10.85 38.41 6.95
C GLN A 31 10.08 39.60 7.55
N TRP A 32 8.79 39.76 7.25
CA TRP A 32 8.01 40.93 7.67
C TRP A 32 7.42 40.71 9.05
N ARG A 33 7.71 41.63 9.99
CA ARG A 33 7.20 41.54 11.37
C ARG A 33 6.19 42.63 11.69
N THR A 34 6.26 43.79 11.02
CA THR A 34 5.36 44.93 11.28
C THR A 34 4.91 45.62 9.97
N PRO A 35 3.78 46.36 9.97
CA PRO A 35 3.32 47.12 8.79
C PRO A 35 4.32 48.16 8.26
N ASN A 36 5.18 48.70 9.12
CA ASN A 36 6.19 49.72 8.76
C ASN A 36 7.39 49.16 7.99
N ASP A 37 7.60 47.85 8.01
CA ASP A 37 8.68 47.19 7.27
C ASP A 37 8.40 47.16 5.75
N SER A 38 7.14 47.43 5.37
CA SER A 38 6.60 47.21 4.03
C SER A 38 7.26 48.00 2.92
N VAL A 39 7.81 49.19 3.20
CA VAL A 39 8.48 50.04 2.20
C VAL A 39 9.99 49.79 2.18
N ASN A 40 10.58 49.44 3.33
CA ASN A 40 12.03 49.30 3.49
C ASN A 40 12.56 47.93 3.02
N LEU A 41 11.79 46.85 3.21
CA LEU A 41 12.16 45.50 2.77
C LEU A 41 11.99 45.27 1.26
N LEU A 42 11.45 46.25 0.53
CA LEU A 42 11.27 46.23 -0.92
C LEU A 42 12.53 46.62 -1.70
N SER A 43 13.64 46.94 -1.02
CA SER A 43 14.90 47.35 -1.63
C SER A 43 16.00 46.29 -1.41
N PRO A 44 16.71 45.83 -2.46
CA PRO A 44 16.59 46.24 -3.87
C PRO A 44 15.47 45.47 -4.60
N TRP A 45 14.66 46.22 -5.35
CA TRP A 45 13.58 45.66 -6.17
C TRP A 45 14.13 45.04 -7.45
N THR A 46 13.67 43.83 -7.77
CA THR A 46 14.00 43.11 -9.01
C THR A 46 12.78 42.96 -9.92
N SER A 47 12.99 42.95 -11.23
CA SER A 47 11.95 42.94 -12.26
C SER A 47 11.13 41.64 -12.35
N ASP A 48 11.21 40.75 -11.37
CA ASP A 48 10.58 39.43 -11.35
C ASP A 48 9.57 39.22 -10.21
N LEU A 49 9.30 40.23 -9.36
CA LEU A 49 8.52 40.08 -8.11
C LEU A 49 7.14 39.39 -8.29
N THR A 50 6.42 39.67 -9.37
CA THR A 50 5.10 39.08 -9.67
C THR A 50 5.08 38.34 -11.00
N LYS A 51 6.26 38.02 -11.55
CA LYS A 51 6.41 37.43 -12.89
C LYS A 51 5.78 36.05 -12.99
N ASP A 52 5.85 35.25 -11.93
CA ASP A 52 5.35 33.87 -11.90
C ASP A 52 3.93 33.76 -11.31
N ILE A 53 3.26 34.89 -11.03
CA ILE A 53 1.94 34.92 -10.40
C ILE A 53 0.89 35.10 -11.47
N THR A 54 0.01 34.13 -11.68
CA THR A 54 -1.14 34.28 -12.60
C THR A 54 -2.29 34.98 -11.88
N PRO A 55 -2.78 36.15 -12.36
CA PRO A 55 -3.92 36.81 -11.74
C PRO A 55 -5.19 35.97 -11.87
N ILE A 56 -5.91 35.89 -10.77
CA ILE A 56 -7.15 35.16 -10.64
C ILE A 56 -8.26 36.13 -10.15
N PRO A 57 -9.49 36.06 -10.68
CA PRO A 57 -10.59 36.94 -10.28
C PRO A 57 -11.16 36.66 -8.87
N CYS A 58 -10.29 36.63 -7.85
CA CYS A 58 -10.65 36.67 -6.42
C CYS A 58 -10.59 38.04 -5.79
N HIS A 59 -11.35 38.16 -4.72
CA HIS A 59 -11.42 39.32 -3.84
C HIS A 59 -10.95 38.93 -2.43
N SER A 60 -9.85 39.53 -1.98
CA SER A 60 -9.32 39.36 -0.63
C SER A 60 -10.19 40.13 0.35
N HIS A 61 -11.10 39.42 1.02
CA HIS A 61 -12.06 39.95 2.00
C HIS A 61 -11.52 39.77 3.41
N ASN A 62 -11.67 40.78 4.26
CA ASN A 62 -11.26 40.76 5.67
C ASN A 62 -9.79 40.37 5.92
N ASP A 63 -8.83 40.85 5.13
CA ASP A 63 -7.40 40.53 5.28
C ASP A 63 -6.66 41.42 6.30
N TYR A 64 -7.34 42.41 6.88
CA TYR A 64 -6.84 43.36 7.88
C TYR A 64 -6.34 42.73 9.20
N TRP A 65 -6.38 41.41 9.41
CA TRP A 65 -5.72 40.77 10.55
C TRP A 65 -4.31 40.28 10.19
N ARG A 66 -4.07 39.97 8.91
CA ARG A 66 -2.76 39.54 8.38
C ARG A 66 -1.77 40.69 8.45
N SER A 67 -0.50 40.43 8.68
CA SER A 67 0.49 41.52 8.81
C SER A 67 0.61 42.36 7.53
N ILE A 68 0.34 41.76 6.36
CA ILE A 68 0.67 42.29 5.03
C ILE A 68 -0.42 41.97 3.97
N PRO A 69 -1.64 42.51 4.14
CA PRO A 69 -2.84 42.08 3.42
C PRO A 69 -2.71 42.13 1.89
N LEU A 70 -2.20 43.25 1.34
CA LEU A 70 -2.02 43.43 -0.10
C LEU A 70 -1.09 42.35 -0.70
N PHE A 71 0.06 42.09 -0.07
CA PHE A 71 1.07 41.20 -0.65
C PHE A 71 0.64 39.74 -0.60
N GLU A 72 0.00 39.31 0.49
CA GLU A 72 -0.57 37.96 0.56
C GLU A 72 -1.69 37.77 -0.47
N ALA A 73 -2.51 38.80 -0.71
CA ALA A 73 -3.52 38.78 -1.77
C ALA A 73 -2.89 38.69 -3.16
N LEU A 74 -1.85 39.48 -3.44
CA LEU A 74 -1.12 39.44 -4.71
C LEU A 74 -0.37 38.11 -4.90
N ALA A 75 0.24 37.56 -3.86
CA ALA A 75 0.91 36.24 -3.88
C ALA A 75 -0.06 35.10 -4.24
N ALA A 76 -1.31 35.20 -3.76
CA ALA A 76 -2.39 34.30 -4.13
C ALA A 76 -2.95 34.57 -5.54
N GLY A 77 -2.57 35.68 -6.18
CA GLY A 77 -3.04 36.10 -7.50
C GLY A 77 -4.34 36.91 -7.49
N CYS A 78 -4.87 37.33 -6.34
CA CYS A 78 -6.16 38.02 -6.28
C CYS A 78 -6.16 39.41 -6.92
N THR A 79 -7.12 39.65 -7.81
CA THR A 79 -7.30 40.93 -8.51
C THR A 79 -8.20 41.92 -7.76
N GLY A 80 -8.65 41.59 -6.55
CA GLY A 80 -9.37 42.49 -5.66
C GLY A 80 -8.86 42.40 -4.21
N VAL A 81 -8.79 43.54 -3.53
CA VAL A 81 -8.44 43.68 -2.11
C VAL A 81 -9.40 44.63 -1.41
N GLU A 82 -9.56 44.49 -0.10
CA GLU A 82 -10.52 45.27 0.69
C GLU A 82 -9.91 45.90 1.92
N ALA A 83 -10.22 47.18 2.14
CA ALA A 83 -9.85 47.92 3.33
C ALA A 83 -11.12 48.34 4.10
N ASP A 84 -11.29 47.78 5.30
CA ASP A 84 -12.32 48.19 6.26
C ASP A 84 -11.90 49.49 6.95
N ILE A 85 -12.36 50.64 6.45
CA ILE A 85 -11.84 51.96 6.85
C ILE A 85 -12.67 52.66 7.92
N TRP A 86 -11.97 53.30 8.85
CA TRP A 86 -12.51 54.10 9.96
C TRP A 86 -11.83 55.47 10.01
N LEU A 87 -12.57 56.47 10.48
CA LEU A 87 -11.99 57.75 10.87
C LEU A 87 -11.05 57.57 12.06
N ASN A 88 -9.96 58.31 12.05
CA ASN A 88 -9.00 58.33 13.15
C ASN A 88 -9.24 59.56 14.02
N ASP A 89 -9.86 59.35 15.19
CA ASP A 89 -10.22 60.45 16.10
C ASP A 89 -9.03 60.89 17.00
N LYS A 90 -7.82 60.37 16.78
CA LYS A 90 -6.63 60.72 17.58
C LYS A 90 -5.94 61.99 17.03
N ALA A 91 -5.66 62.93 17.93
CA ALA A 91 -5.01 64.20 17.59
C ALA A 91 -3.68 64.00 16.83
N GLY A 92 -3.58 64.60 15.64
CA GLY A 92 -2.35 64.64 14.84
C GLY A 92 -2.21 63.59 13.74
N SER A 93 -3.19 62.72 13.50
CA SER A 93 -3.17 61.74 12.40
C SER A 93 -4.36 61.94 11.46
N GLU A 94 -4.09 62.33 10.21
CA GLU A 94 -5.10 62.44 9.13
C GLU A 94 -5.33 61.12 8.37
N ASP A 95 -4.68 60.03 8.83
CA ASP A 95 -4.71 58.74 8.14
C ASP A 95 -5.85 57.84 8.66
N LEU A 96 -6.60 57.23 7.75
CA LEU A 96 -7.71 56.31 8.03
C LEU A 96 -7.18 54.99 8.59
N LEU A 97 -7.78 54.54 9.69
CA LEU A 97 -7.45 53.25 10.31
C LEU A 97 -8.14 52.12 9.55
N VAL A 98 -7.48 50.96 9.50
CA VAL A 98 -8.02 49.75 8.86
C VAL A 98 -8.30 48.67 9.89
N GLY A 99 -9.52 48.14 9.90
CA GLY A 99 -9.92 46.98 10.70
C GLY A 99 -11.44 46.76 10.72
N HIS A 100 -11.92 45.56 11.01
CA HIS A 100 -13.35 45.23 10.89
C HIS A 100 -14.23 45.72 12.02
N SER A 101 -13.65 45.85 13.21
CA SER A 101 -14.35 46.34 14.39
C SER A 101 -13.49 47.37 15.11
N LEU A 102 -14.12 48.21 15.93
CA LEU A 102 -13.42 49.16 16.79
C LEU A 102 -12.32 48.50 17.65
N ARG A 103 -12.47 47.21 18.02
CA ARG A 103 -11.50 46.46 18.82
C ARG A 103 -10.26 46.01 18.04
N SER A 104 -10.34 45.92 16.71
CA SER A 104 -9.23 45.50 15.86
C SER A 104 -8.37 46.66 15.36
N LEU A 105 -8.78 47.90 15.60
CA LEU A 105 -8.05 49.08 15.13
C LEU A 105 -6.71 49.24 15.87
N ARG A 106 -5.65 49.47 15.09
CA ARG A 106 -4.32 49.75 15.59
C ARG A 106 -3.74 50.97 14.87
N ASN A 107 -2.98 51.80 15.58
CA ASN A 107 -2.46 53.06 15.04
C ASN A 107 -1.45 52.85 13.89
N ASP A 108 -0.79 51.70 13.85
CA ASP A 108 0.20 51.31 12.83
C ASP A 108 -0.45 50.67 11.59
N ARG A 109 -1.78 50.52 11.58
CA ARG A 109 -2.55 49.85 10.53
C ARG A 109 -3.49 50.84 9.86
N THR A 110 -2.97 51.49 8.82
CA THR A 110 -3.65 52.57 8.11
C THR A 110 -3.85 52.25 6.64
N LEU A 111 -4.74 52.98 5.97
CA LEU A 111 -5.00 52.82 4.54
C LEU A 111 -3.72 53.09 3.72
N GLN A 112 -2.90 54.07 4.13
CA GLN A 112 -1.62 54.35 3.49
C GLN A 112 -0.60 53.23 3.68
N SER A 113 -0.43 52.73 4.91
CA SER A 113 0.60 51.75 5.24
C SER A 113 0.31 50.37 4.64
N LEU A 114 -0.96 49.95 4.64
CA LEU A 114 -1.32 48.59 4.22
C LEU A 114 -1.61 48.46 2.71
N TYR A 115 -2.10 49.52 2.05
CA TYR A 115 -2.54 49.43 0.64
C TYR A 115 -1.94 50.51 -0.25
N ILE A 116 -2.16 51.81 0.03
CA ILE A 116 -1.86 52.88 -0.95
C ILE A 116 -0.36 53.01 -1.24
N LYS A 117 0.50 53.14 -0.22
CA LYS A 117 1.95 53.28 -0.43
C LYS A 117 2.55 52.04 -1.11
N PRO A 118 2.27 50.79 -0.65
CA PRO A 118 2.71 49.60 -1.36
C PRO A 118 2.29 49.53 -2.84
N ILE A 119 1.02 49.86 -3.15
CA ILE A 119 0.51 49.88 -4.54
C ILE A 119 1.31 50.90 -5.37
N ILE A 120 1.54 52.10 -4.83
CA ILE A 120 2.32 53.14 -5.52
C ILE A 120 3.72 52.60 -5.83
N THR A 121 4.41 52.03 -4.84
CA THR A 121 5.76 51.49 -5.02
C THR A 121 5.83 50.41 -6.10
N ILE A 122 4.87 49.46 -6.13
CA ILE A 122 4.79 48.42 -7.17
C ILE A 122 4.65 49.05 -8.55
N LEU A 123 3.70 49.98 -8.72
CA LEU A 123 3.39 50.60 -10.00
C LEU A 123 4.49 51.54 -10.49
N GLU A 124 5.15 52.28 -9.59
CA GLU A 124 6.31 53.12 -9.92
C GLU A 124 7.41 52.26 -10.53
N TYR A 125 7.73 51.12 -9.92
CA TYR A 125 8.77 50.24 -10.43
C TYR A 125 8.39 49.62 -11.78
N GLN A 126 7.16 49.10 -11.91
CA GLN A 126 6.70 48.45 -13.15
C GLN A 126 6.61 49.40 -14.35
N ASN A 127 6.48 50.70 -14.11
CA ASN A 127 6.32 51.71 -15.14
C ASN A 127 7.57 52.61 -15.33
N ASN A 128 8.59 52.54 -14.47
CA ASN A 128 9.84 53.32 -14.59
C ASN A 128 10.88 52.72 -15.56
N PHE A 129 10.83 51.42 -15.85
CA PHE A 129 11.77 50.74 -16.78
C PHE A 129 11.21 50.53 -18.20
N SER A 130 10.02 51.05 -18.50
CA SER A 130 9.49 51.02 -19.87
C SER A 130 10.10 52.15 -20.69
N THR A 131 10.88 51.78 -21.71
CA THR A 131 11.38 52.69 -22.75
C THR A 131 10.22 53.45 -23.41
N ALA A 132 10.52 54.68 -23.83
CA ALA A 132 9.62 55.72 -24.32
C ALA A 132 8.45 55.24 -25.24
N PRO A 133 7.31 55.94 -25.23
CA PRO A 133 6.12 55.52 -25.96
C PRO A 133 6.29 55.70 -27.48
N GLU A 134 6.08 54.62 -28.23
CA GLU A 134 5.62 54.73 -29.61
C GLU A 134 4.21 55.34 -29.61
N GLU A 135 3.94 56.12 -30.66
CA GLU A 135 2.83 57.04 -30.86
C GLU A 135 1.48 56.67 -30.20
N GLY A 136 0.98 57.55 -29.34
CA GLY A 136 -0.46 57.80 -29.18
C GLY A 136 -1.21 57.13 -28.02
N ILE A 137 -0.72 56.08 -27.37
CA ILE A 137 -1.39 55.49 -26.18
C ILE A 137 -0.37 55.05 -25.14
N LYS A 138 -0.27 55.77 -24.02
CA LYS A 138 0.54 55.36 -22.86
C LYS A 138 -0.09 54.10 -22.24
N LYS A 139 0.49 52.93 -22.54
CA LYS A 139 0.06 51.63 -21.99
C LYS A 139 0.65 51.49 -20.58
N PHE A 140 -0.20 51.46 -19.56
CA PHE A 140 0.23 51.29 -18.18
C PHE A 140 0.36 49.80 -17.85
N ASN A 141 1.42 49.44 -17.13
CA ASN A 141 1.56 48.12 -16.51
C ASN A 141 0.87 48.14 -15.15
N GLY A 142 -0.05 47.21 -14.93
CA GLY A 142 -0.69 46.93 -13.64
C GLY A 142 0.09 45.91 -12.82
N VAL A 143 -0.34 45.72 -11.57
CA VAL A 143 0.44 45.07 -10.49
C VAL A 143 0.94 43.65 -10.78
N PHE A 144 0.37 42.93 -11.75
CA PHE A 144 0.79 41.58 -12.14
C PHE A 144 1.66 41.62 -13.41
N GLN A 145 2.95 41.32 -13.27
CA GLN A 145 3.88 41.33 -14.41
C GLN A 145 3.59 40.24 -15.45
N SER A 146 3.07 39.09 -15.02
CA SER A 146 2.59 38.02 -15.91
C SER A 146 1.41 38.45 -16.80
N SER A 147 0.70 39.51 -16.42
CA SER A 147 -0.49 40.01 -17.09
C SER A 147 -0.67 41.51 -16.84
N PRO A 148 0.18 42.36 -17.46
CA PRO A 148 0.26 43.80 -17.14
C PRO A 148 -1.02 44.59 -17.42
N ASN A 149 -1.95 44.05 -18.21
CA ASN A 149 -3.22 44.70 -18.50
C ASN A 149 -4.31 44.46 -17.42
N THR A 150 -4.02 43.65 -16.39
CA THR A 150 -4.99 43.35 -15.35
C THR A 150 -5.12 44.51 -14.35
N THR A 151 -6.33 45.09 -14.26
CA THR A 151 -6.67 46.11 -13.27
C THR A 151 -6.87 45.49 -11.88
N LEU A 152 -6.23 46.04 -10.85
CA LEU A 152 -6.46 45.70 -9.44
C LEU A 152 -7.65 46.50 -8.89
N THR A 153 -8.56 45.81 -8.20
CA THR A 153 -9.70 46.43 -7.53
C THR A 153 -9.37 46.71 -6.06
N LEU A 154 -9.42 47.98 -5.65
CA LEU A 154 -9.31 48.40 -4.25
C LEU A 154 -10.70 48.73 -3.73
N LEU A 155 -11.26 47.84 -2.91
CA LEU A 155 -12.55 48.03 -2.28
C LEU A 155 -12.36 48.76 -0.94
N LEU A 156 -13.09 49.86 -0.74
CA LEU A 156 -13.08 50.64 0.48
C LEU A 156 -14.42 50.44 1.20
N ASP A 157 -14.42 49.68 2.30
CA ASP A 157 -15.62 49.44 3.10
C ASP A 157 -15.70 50.46 4.24
N PHE A 158 -16.67 51.36 4.13
CA PHE A 158 -16.90 52.43 5.10
C PHE A 158 -17.64 51.86 6.32
N LYS A 159 -16.92 51.61 7.41
CA LYS A 159 -17.50 51.04 8.64
C LYS A 159 -18.13 52.06 9.59
N SER A 160 -17.84 53.34 9.41
CA SER A 160 -18.36 54.46 10.22
C SER A 160 -19.18 55.42 9.36
N ASP A 161 -19.53 56.60 9.88
CA ASP A 161 -20.32 57.62 9.17
C ASP A 161 -19.63 58.03 7.85
N GLY A 162 -20.24 57.64 6.74
CA GLY A 162 -19.63 57.83 5.43
C GLY A 162 -19.53 59.28 4.98
N VAL A 163 -20.41 60.17 5.45
CA VAL A 163 -20.36 61.60 5.11
C VAL A 163 -19.12 62.25 5.74
N LYS A 164 -18.78 61.86 6.97
CA LYS A 164 -17.59 62.35 7.67
C LYS A 164 -16.30 61.73 7.14
N LEU A 165 -16.35 60.46 6.74
CA LEU A 165 -15.18 59.71 6.28
C LEU A 165 -14.77 60.07 4.84
N TRP A 166 -15.75 60.39 3.99
CA TRP A 166 -15.56 60.64 2.55
C TRP A 166 -14.45 61.66 2.21
N PRO A 167 -14.36 62.86 2.85
CA PRO A 167 -13.30 63.82 2.54
C PRO A 167 -11.90 63.25 2.72
N SER A 168 -11.65 62.55 3.84
CA SER A 168 -10.35 61.93 4.14
C SER A 168 -10.05 60.78 3.18
N ALA A 169 -11.02 59.91 2.88
CA ALA A 169 -10.82 58.83 1.92
C ALA A 169 -10.48 59.38 0.52
N ASN A 170 -11.21 60.39 0.07
CA ASN A 170 -10.99 61.01 -1.23
C ASN A 170 -9.63 61.73 -1.33
N GLN A 171 -9.18 62.37 -0.23
CA GLN A 171 -7.86 63.00 -0.12
C GLN A 171 -6.73 61.97 -0.21
N GLN A 172 -6.87 60.82 0.46
CA GLN A 172 -5.82 59.79 0.45
C GLN A 172 -5.58 59.12 -0.91
N LEU A 173 -6.60 59.12 -1.78
CA LEU A 173 -6.50 58.62 -3.14
C LEU A 173 -5.75 59.59 -4.09
N GLU A 174 -5.48 60.83 -3.65
CA GLU A 174 -4.85 61.86 -4.47
C GLU A 174 -3.45 61.44 -4.97
N ALA A 175 -2.72 60.65 -4.19
CA ALA A 175 -1.40 60.14 -4.57
C ALA A 175 -1.47 59.19 -5.78
N LEU A 176 -2.56 58.43 -5.94
CA LEU A 176 -2.81 57.57 -7.11
C LEU A 176 -3.43 58.37 -8.26
N ARG A 177 -4.29 59.35 -7.94
CA ARG A 177 -4.99 60.22 -8.89
C ARG A 177 -4.01 61.11 -9.67
N SER A 178 -3.11 61.79 -8.96
CA SER A 178 -2.07 62.66 -9.54
C SER A 178 -1.13 61.92 -10.49
N LYS A 179 -0.94 60.61 -10.30
CA LYS A 179 -0.17 59.72 -11.19
C LYS A 179 -0.99 59.12 -12.33
N ASN A 180 -2.28 59.44 -12.42
CA ASN A 180 -3.22 58.97 -13.43
C ASN A 180 -3.36 57.43 -13.45
N TRP A 181 -3.33 56.80 -12.26
CA TRP A 181 -3.45 55.35 -12.08
C TRP A 181 -4.83 54.86 -11.66
N LEU A 182 -5.75 55.78 -11.33
CA LEU A 182 -7.13 55.45 -10.99
C LEU A 182 -8.02 55.40 -12.22
N THR A 183 -8.80 54.35 -12.34
CA THR A 183 -9.83 54.20 -13.37
C THR A 183 -10.92 55.22 -13.10
N TYR A 184 -11.32 55.98 -14.13
CA TYR A 184 -12.27 57.08 -13.94
C TYR A 184 -13.28 57.20 -15.08
N TRP A 185 -14.48 57.63 -14.73
CA TRP A 185 -15.50 58.08 -15.66
C TRP A 185 -15.32 59.57 -15.95
N SER A 186 -15.42 59.93 -17.23
CA SER A 186 -15.41 61.34 -17.68
C SER A 186 -16.71 61.68 -18.40
N ASN A 187 -17.28 62.83 -18.07
CA ASN A 187 -18.48 63.32 -18.75
C ASN A 187 -18.20 63.70 -20.21
N SER A 188 -16.98 64.15 -20.53
CA SER A 188 -16.63 64.58 -21.89
C SER A 188 -16.67 63.43 -22.90
N THR A 189 -16.32 62.21 -22.48
CA THR A 189 -16.33 61.01 -23.33
C THR A 189 -17.54 60.11 -23.07
N ARG A 190 -18.27 60.34 -21.97
CA ARG A 190 -19.30 59.44 -21.41
C ARG A 190 -18.84 57.99 -21.29
N LYS A 191 -17.53 57.78 -21.07
CA LYS A 191 -16.88 56.47 -21.03
C LYS A 191 -16.02 56.33 -19.78
N ILE A 192 -15.80 55.09 -19.38
CA ILE A 192 -14.82 54.71 -18.36
C ILE A 192 -13.44 54.61 -19.01
N ASN A 193 -12.46 55.29 -18.42
CA ASN A 193 -11.06 55.25 -18.81
C ASN A 193 -10.33 54.29 -17.87
N TRP A 194 -10.03 53.08 -18.36
CA TRP A 194 -9.37 52.03 -17.59
C TRP A 194 -7.92 52.38 -17.26
N ARG A 195 -7.54 52.13 -16.01
CA ARG A 195 -6.20 52.32 -15.45
C ARG A 195 -5.80 51.11 -14.59
N PRO A 196 -4.54 51.03 -14.12
CA PRO A 196 -4.09 49.92 -13.28
C PRO A 196 -4.93 49.65 -12.05
N ILE A 197 -5.55 50.68 -11.45
CA ILE A 197 -6.36 50.55 -10.23
C ILE A 197 -7.80 50.99 -10.51
N ILE A 198 -8.78 50.28 -9.96
CA ILE A 198 -10.17 50.74 -9.86
C ILE A 198 -10.57 50.76 -8.38
N VAL A 199 -11.14 51.88 -7.91
CA VAL A 199 -11.57 52.02 -6.52
C VAL A 199 -13.08 51.86 -6.44
N VAL A 200 -13.53 51.05 -5.49
CA VAL A 200 -14.95 50.76 -5.28
C VAL A 200 -15.30 51.00 -3.82
N ALA A 201 -16.25 51.90 -3.55
CA ALA A 201 -16.74 52.18 -2.20
C ALA A 201 -17.96 51.32 -1.85
N THR A 202 -17.97 50.76 -0.64
CA THR A 202 -19.06 49.93 -0.10
C THR A 202 -19.35 50.28 1.37
N GLY A 203 -20.24 49.53 2.03
CA GLY A 203 -20.63 49.76 3.42
C GLY A 203 -21.49 51.00 3.59
N ASN A 204 -21.13 51.88 4.53
CA ASN A 204 -21.82 53.15 4.78
C ASN A 204 -21.44 54.27 3.80
N ALA A 205 -20.84 53.94 2.64
CA ALA A 205 -20.39 54.92 1.67
C ALA A 205 -21.55 55.79 1.14
N PRO A 206 -21.42 57.13 1.13
CA PRO A 206 -22.50 58.03 0.77
C PRO A 206 -22.66 58.13 -0.75
N PHE A 207 -23.63 57.39 -1.32
CA PHE A 207 -23.88 57.33 -2.77
C PHE A 207 -24.00 58.72 -3.42
N ASP A 208 -24.80 59.63 -2.84
CA ASP A 208 -25.05 60.96 -3.42
C ASP A 208 -23.78 61.82 -3.48
N LEU A 209 -22.86 61.67 -2.51
CA LEU A 209 -21.58 62.37 -2.52
C LEU A 209 -20.60 61.79 -3.56
N LEU A 210 -20.59 60.46 -3.73
CA LEU A 210 -19.79 59.78 -4.75
C LEU A 210 -20.18 60.20 -6.17
N VAL A 211 -21.47 60.42 -6.42
CA VAL A 211 -21.99 60.82 -7.74
C VAL A 211 -22.14 62.34 -7.92
N SER A 212 -21.92 63.14 -6.87
CA SER A 212 -22.07 64.59 -6.89
C SER A 212 -21.23 65.30 -7.97
N ASN A 213 -20.04 64.76 -8.26
CA ASN A 213 -19.19 65.27 -9.32
C ASN A 213 -19.66 64.76 -10.68
N ASN A 214 -20.26 65.65 -11.46
CA ASN A 214 -20.80 65.36 -12.79
C ASN A 214 -19.77 65.47 -13.92
N THR A 215 -18.52 65.82 -13.65
CA THR A 215 -17.47 65.98 -14.68
C THR A 215 -16.43 64.87 -14.64
N TYR A 216 -15.99 64.45 -13.45
CA TYR A 216 -14.96 63.43 -13.24
C TYR A 216 -15.26 62.59 -12.00
N ARG A 217 -15.17 61.26 -12.12
CA ARG A 217 -15.33 60.33 -10.98
C ARG A 217 -14.37 59.17 -11.10
N ASP A 218 -13.60 58.90 -10.05
CA ASP A 218 -12.61 57.82 -10.00
C ASP A 218 -12.84 56.82 -8.84
N VAL A 219 -13.94 57.02 -8.11
CA VAL A 219 -14.46 56.08 -7.12
C VAL A 219 -15.84 55.62 -7.59
N PHE A 220 -16.01 54.30 -7.74
CA PHE A 220 -17.27 53.67 -8.14
C PHE A 220 -18.00 53.12 -6.92
N TYR A 221 -19.31 52.94 -7.01
CA TYR A 221 -20.12 52.36 -5.95
C TYR A 221 -20.26 50.84 -6.08
N ASP A 222 -20.36 50.15 -4.95
CA ASP A 222 -20.79 48.76 -4.86
C ASP A 222 -22.32 48.69 -4.70
N ALA A 223 -23.03 48.50 -5.80
CA ALA A 223 -24.49 48.50 -5.78
C ALA A 223 -25.05 47.30 -4.99
N PRO A 224 -26.18 47.43 -4.28
CA PRO A 224 -26.84 46.29 -3.65
C PRO A 224 -27.43 45.36 -4.71
N LEU A 225 -26.90 44.13 -4.82
CA LEU A 225 -27.37 43.12 -5.79
C LEU A 225 -28.84 42.71 -5.56
N ASN A 226 -29.33 42.85 -4.33
CA ASN A 226 -30.74 42.62 -3.98
C ASN A 226 -31.69 43.73 -4.49
N ASP A 227 -31.18 44.92 -4.81
CA ASP A 227 -31.93 46.06 -5.37
C ASP A 227 -31.35 46.49 -6.73
N ILE A 228 -30.75 45.56 -7.48
CA ILE A 228 -30.09 45.85 -8.75
C ILE A 228 -31.06 46.31 -9.84
N SER A 229 -32.37 46.10 -9.68
CA SER A 229 -33.41 46.63 -10.57
C SER A 229 -33.57 48.14 -10.47
N ASN A 230 -33.08 48.77 -9.41
CA ASN A 230 -33.17 50.21 -9.22
C ASN A 230 -32.47 50.96 -10.37
N PRO A 231 -33.13 51.92 -11.03
CA PRO A 231 -32.56 52.61 -12.18
C PRO A 231 -31.34 53.47 -11.82
N LYS A 232 -31.16 53.84 -10.55
CA LYS A 232 -30.05 54.71 -10.11
C LYS A 232 -28.65 54.09 -10.27
N TYR A 233 -28.54 52.76 -10.32
CA TYR A 233 -27.26 52.06 -10.47
C TYR A 233 -27.00 51.70 -11.93
N ASP A 234 -25.86 52.13 -12.47
CA ASP A 234 -25.39 51.80 -13.81
C ASP A 234 -23.86 51.76 -13.87
N SER A 235 -23.30 51.41 -15.03
CA SER A 235 -21.86 51.29 -15.23
C SER A 235 -21.09 52.62 -15.13
N THR A 236 -21.76 53.78 -15.12
CA THR A 236 -21.10 55.09 -14.99
C THR A 236 -20.87 55.52 -13.55
N ASN A 237 -21.54 54.86 -12.60
CA ASN A 237 -21.44 55.16 -11.17
C ASN A 237 -21.09 53.95 -10.31
N SER A 238 -21.37 52.74 -10.78
CA SER A 238 -21.14 51.49 -10.06
C SER A 238 -20.25 50.56 -10.88
N TYR A 239 -19.52 49.69 -10.17
CA TYR A 239 -18.69 48.66 -10.81
C TYR A 239 -19.10 47.25 -10.36
N TYR A 240 -19.30 47.09 -9.06
CA TYR A 240 -19.85 45.86 -8.47
C TYR A 240 -21.34 45.98 -8.19
N ALA A 241 -21.99 44.82 -8.13
CA ALA A 241 -23.28 44.63 -7.51
C ALA A 241 -23.19 43.46 -6.52
N SER A 242 -23.28 43.71 -5.21
CA SER A 242 -22.96 42.73 -4.17
C SER A 242 -24.14 42.36 -3.26
N ALA A 243 -24.21 41.10 -2.79
CA ALA A 243 -25.12 40.66 -1.74
C ALA A 243 -24.53 39.56 -0.84
N SER A 244 -24.96 39.46 0.41
CA SER A 244 -24.64 38.31 1.26
C SER A 244 -25.33 37.04 0.74
N MET A 245 -24.60 35.92 0.70
CA MET A 245 -25.14 34.61 0.35
C MET A 245 -26.27 34.18 1.31
N GLY A 246 -26.27 34.68 2.55
CA GLY A 246 -27.34 34.46 3.54
C GLY A 246 -28.72 34.96 3.07
N THR A 247 -28.77 35.91 2.13
CA THR A 247 -30.03 36.44 1.55
C THR A 247 -30.74 35.45 0.62
N LEU A 248 -30.13 34.29 0.36
CA LEU A 248 -30.71 33.18 -0.38
C LEU A 248 -31.39 32.14 0.55
N GLY A 249 -31.31 32.32 1.86
CA GLY A 249 -31.83 31.38 2.87
C GLY A 249 -30.84 30.26 3.22
N LYS A 250 -31.30 29.29 4.04
CA LYS A 250 -30.46 28.19 4.54
C LYS A 250 -30.06 27.26 3.39
N ILE A 251 -28.76 27.00 3.26
CA ILE A 251 -28.18 26.07 2.27
C ILE A 251 -28.06 24.70 2.93
N TRP A 252 -28.71 23.67 2.38
CA TRP A 252 -28.79 22.33 2.98
C TRP A 252 -27.85 21.37 2.25
N LEU A 253 -27.05 20.59 3.00
CA LEU A 253 -26.10 19.60 2.47
C LEU A 253 -25.18 20.11 1.33
N TRP A 254 -24.67 21.35 1.45
CA TRP A 254 -23.70 21.92 0.49
C TRP A 254 -24.24 22.10 -0.94
N ARG A 255 -25.57 22.08 -1.12
CA ARG A 255 -26.24 22.22 -2.43
C ARG A 255 -27.25 23.35 -2.42
N PHE A 256 -27.39 24.00 -3.57
CA PHE A 256 -28.43 25.02 -3.75
C PHE A 256 -29.73 24.36 -4.23
N SER A 257 -30.85 24.75 -3.64
CA SER A 257 -32.16 24.38 -4.20
C SER A 257 -32.36 25.01 -5.59
N SER A 258 -33.25 24.43 -6.40
CA SER A 258 -33.62 24.97 -7.71
C SER A 258 -34.11 26.43 -7.63
N ILE A 259 -34.82 26.78 -6.55
CA ILE A 259 -35.29 28.14 -6.26
C ILE A 259 -34.13 29.10 -5.99
N GLN A 260 -33.18 28.70 -5.13
CA GLN A 260 -31.98 29.49 -4.84
C GLN A 260 -31.15 29.72 -6.12
N LEU A 261 -30.94 28.66 -6.90
CA LEU A 261 -30.28 28.76 -8.21
C LEU A 261 -31.01 29.70 -9.16
N GLY A 262 -32.35 29.65 -9.20
CA GLY A 262 -33.17 30.57 -9.99
C GLY A 262 -32.94 32.02 -9.59
N LYS A 263 -33.00 32.33 -8.29
CA LYS A 263 -32.77 33.68 -7.76
C LYS A 263 -31.40 34.21 -8.14
N ILE A 264 -30.35 33.41 -7.97
CA ILE A 264 -28.99 33.82 -8.31
C ILE A 264 -28.87 34.13 -9.81
N LYS A 265 -29.38 33.26 -10.68
CA LYS A 265 -29.33 33.47 -12.14
C LYS A 265 -29.96 34.80 -12.52
N THR A 266 -31.12 35.11 -11.95
CA THR A 266 -31.84 36.37 -12.19
C THR A 266 -31.01 37.56 -11.73
N GLN A 267 -30.40 37.50 -10.54
CA GLN A 267 -29.57 38.58 -10.02
C GLN A 267 -28.30 38.82 -10.85
N ILE A 268 -27.60 37.76 -11.25
CA ILE A 268 -26.42 37.85 -12.12
C ILE A 268 -26.81 38.41 -13.49
N ALA A 269 -27.91 37.94 -14.08
CA ALA A 269 -28.39 38.44 -15.37
C ALA A 269 -28.75 39.94 -15.30
N ALA A 270 -29.40 40.38 -14.22
CA ALA A 270 -29.77 41.77 -14.02
C ALA A 270 -28.55 42.69 -13.83
N ALA A 271 -27.53 42.26 -13.09
CA ALA A 271 -26.26 42.99 -12.96
C ALA A 271 -25.52 43.08 -14.31
N ASN A 272 -25.40 41.95 -15.03
CA ASN A 272 -24.76 41.91 -16.35
C ASN A 272 -25.47 42.82 -17.37
N LYS A 273 -26.80 42.90 -17.33
CA LYS A 273 -27.59 43.81 -18.20
C LYS A 273 -27.23 45.29 -17.98
N LYS A 274 -26.77 45.66 -16.78
CA LYS A 274 -26.29 47.00 -16.42
C LYS A 274 -24.78 47.15 -16.57
N SER A 275 -24.09 46.16 -17.13
CA SER A 275 -22.63 46.07 -17.22
C SER A 275 -21.92 46.14 -15.86
N LEU A 276 -22.58 45.63 -14.81
CA LEU A 276 -22.05 45.54 -13.45
C LEU A 276 -21.61 44.10 -13.15
N LYS A 277 -20.55 43.96 -12.35
CA LYS A 277 -20.03 42.66 -11.94
C LYS A 277 -20.75 42.19 -10.67
N ALA A 278 -21.53 41.11 -10.77
CA ALA A 278 -22.21 40.52 -9.62
C ALA A 278 -21.21 39.85 -8.66
N ARG A 279 -21.37 40.05 -7.35
CA ARG A 279 -20.55 39.46 -6.28
C ARG A 279 -21.44 38.95 -5.15
N TYR A 280 -21.09 37.80 -4.58
CA TYR A 280 -21.66 37.34 -3.31
C TYR A 280 -20.57 37.25 -2.24
N TRP A 281 -20.89 37.66 -1.02
CA TRP A 281 -20.03 37.52 0.17
C TRP A 281 -20.72 36.64 1.23
N ASP A 282 -20.04 36.27 2.32
CA ASP A 282 -20.52 35.24 3.29
C ASP A 282 -20.84 33.90 2.62
N THR A 283 -20.01 33.49 1.66
CA THR A 283 -20.16 32.19 1.00
C THR A 283 -19.99 31.07 2.04
N PRO A 284 -20.83 30.01 2.01
CA PRO A 284 -20.62 28.88 2.91
C PRO A 284 -19.23 28.28 2.69
N SER A 285 -18.53 27.99 3.78
CA SER A 285 -17.23 27.33 3.76
C SER A 285 -17.41 25.87 3.33
N TRP A 286 -17.45 25.62 2.02
CA TRP A 286 -17.57 24.26 1.51
C TRP A 286 -16.32 23.47 1.88
N PRO A 287 -16.46 22.19 2.29
CA PRO A 287 -15.32 21.40 2.71
C PRO A 287 -14.36 21.05 1.56
N GLY A 288 -14.65 21.41 0.30
CA GLY A 288 -13.76 21.24 -0.84
C GLY A 288 -13.99 22.33 -1.89
N TYR A 289 -13.37 22.22 -3.05
CA TYR A 289 -13.49 23.20 -4.13
C TYR A 289 -13.77 22.55 -5.49
N TYR A 290 -14.47 23.28 -6.36
CA TYR A 290 -14.67 22.86 -7.75
C TYR A 290 -13.54 23.42 -8.62
N ASN A 291 -12.83 22.55 -9.33
CA ASN A 291 -11.81 22.94 -10.29
C ASN A 291 -12.44 23.08 -11.68
N ALA A 292 -12.49 24.32 -12.18
CA ALA A 292 -13.13 24.62 -13.47
C ALA A 292 -12.40 24.04 -14.69
N THR A 293 -11.08 23.85 -14.59
CA THR A 293 -10.25 23.28 -15.66
C THR A 293 -10.53 21.78 -15.79
N SER A 294 -10.44 21.04 -14.68
CA SER A 294 -10.68 19.60 -14.69
C SER A 294 -12.14 19.19 -14.60
N LYS A 295 -13.04 20.14 -14.30
CA LYS A 295 -14.47 19.90 -14.09
C LYS A 295 -14.76 18.87 -13.00
N LEU A 296 -13.98 18.91 -11.92
CA LEU A 296 -14.09 18.00 -10.77
C LEU A 296 -14.32 18.79 -9.48
N ASN A 297 -15.08 18.20 -8.57
CA ASN A 297 -15.05 18.56 -7.15
C ASN A 297 -13.86 17.86 -6.51
N ILE A 298 -13.04 18.63 -5.81
CA ILE A 298 -11.79 18.19 -5.22
C ILE A 298 -11.83 18.47 -3.71
N PHE A 299 -11.53 17.44 -2.92
CA PHE A 299 -11.41 17.49 -1.48
C PHE A 299 -10.02 16.98 -1.10
N LYS A 300 -9.18 17.80 -0.47
CA LYS A 300 -7.81 17.43 -0.08
C LYS A 300 -7.65 17.50 1.43
N GLY A 301 -7.11 16.45 2.04
CA GLY A 301 -6.85 16.44 3.48
C GLY A 301 -8.05 16.05 4.34
N ILE A 302 -8.87 15.09 3.88
CA ILE A 302 -9.92 14.48 4.71
C ILE A 302 -9.27 13.48 5.67
N ARG A 303 -9.46 13.68 6.98
CA ARG A 303 -8.97 12.74 8.01
C ARG A 303 -9.80 11.46 7.99
N TYR A 304 -9.17 10.32 7.71
CA TYR A 304 -9.82 9.01 7.76
C TYR A 304 -9.55 8.26 9.07
N ALA A 305 -8.46 8.57 9.79
CA ALA A 305 -8.13 7.98 11.09
C ALA A 305 -7.70 9.02 12.14
N ALA A 306 -7.79 8.67 13.41
CA ALA A 306 -7.23 9.46 14.51
C ALA A 306 -5.71 9.65 14.32
N PRO A 307 -5.13 10.79 14.75
CA PRO A 307 -3.68 10.98 14.72
C PRO A 307 -2.96 9.86 15.48
N PRO A 308 -2.00 9.13 14.89
CA PRO A 308 -1.28 8.03 15.52
C PRO A 308 -0.18 8.53 16.48
N LEU A 309 -0.54 9.45 17.37
CA LEU A 309 0.37 10.13 18.29
C LEU A 309 0.42 9.44 19.67
N GLY A 310 1.56 9.59 20.36
CA GLY A 310 1.74 9.10 21.72
C GLY A 310 1.42 7.61 21.85
N LYS A 311 0.44 7.25 22.68
CA LYS A 311 0.02 5.85 22.90
C LYS A 311 -0.55 5.16 21.65
N LEU A 312 -0.90 5.91 20.59
CA LEU A 312 -1.37 5.36 19.32
C LEU A 312 -0.21 5.08 18.33
N ARG A 313 1.04 5.37 18.69
CA ARG A 313 2.20 4.94 17.91
C ARG A 313 2.29 3.42 17.88
N TRP A 314 2.58 2.89 16.69
CA TRP A 314 2.64 1.44 16.42
C TRP A 314 1.38 0.68 16.87
N GLN A 315 0.22 1.33 16.78
CA GLN A 315 -1.09 0.70 16.98
C GLN A 315 -1.87 0.67 15.65
N LYS A 316 -2.88 -0.20 15.56
CA LYS A 316 -3.87 -0.16 14.47
C LYS A 316 -4.56 1.22 14.47
N PRO A 317 -4.85 1.80 13.29
CA PRO A 317 -5.54 3.08 13.20
C PRO A 317 -6.92 3.00 13.85
N GLN A 318 -7.36 4.11 14.45
CA GLN A 318 -8.65 4.22 15.12
C GLN A 318 -9.52 5.26 14.43
N GLN A 319 -10.84 5.19 14.67
CA GLN A 319 -11.74 6.21 14.17
C GLN A 319 -11.35 7.60 14.72
N PRO A 320 -11.42 8.65 13.90
CA PRO A 320 -11.23 10.01 14.38
C PRO A 320 -12.26 10.35 15.48
N TYR A 321 -11.88 11.19 16.46
CA TYR A 321 -12.78 11.64 17.51
C TYR A 321 -14.11 12.20 16.96
N GLU A 322 -15.23 11.82 17.60
CA GLU A 322 -16.60 12.06 17.12
C GLU A 322 -17.07 13.52 17.22
N ASN A 323 -16.43 14.36 18.04
CA ASN A 323 -16.95 15.69 18.35
C ASN A 323 -16.59 16.73 17.27
N ARG A 324 -17.32 16.72 16.15
CA ARG A 324 -17.15 17.67 15.04
C ARG A 324 -18.37 18.61 14.93
N THR A 325 -18.41 19.64 15.76
CA THR A 325 -19.41 20.72 15.67
C THR A 325 -19.12 21.72 14.54
N SER A 326 -17.94 21.66 13.92
CA SER A 326 -17.49 22.56 12.85
C SER A 326 -17.13 21.83 11.55
N ILE A 327 -17.30 22.53 10.44
CA ILE A 327 -16.97 22.07 9.09
C ILE A 327 -15.45 22.06 8.94
N MET A 328 -14.87 20.93 8.51
CA MET A 328 -13.44 20.85 8.21
C MET A 328 -13.19 21.25 6.76
N GLN A 329 -12.25 22.17 6.55
CA GLN A 329 -11.79 22.54 5.22
C GLN A 329 -10.87 21.45 4.66
N ALA A 330 -11.22 20.90 3.50
CA ALA A 330 -10.42 19.95 2.74
C ALA A 330 -10.05 20.58 1.38
N THR A 331 -9.30 21.68 1.42
CA THR A 331 -8.89 22.47 0.23
C THR A 331 -7.39 22.41 -0.04
N ALA A 332 -6.60 21.87 0.88
CA ALA A 332 -5.14 21.78 0.80
C ALA A 332 -4.66 20.35 1.09
N TYR A 333 -3.52 19.97 0.50
CA TYR A 333 -2.95 18.65 0.76
C TYR A 333 -2.53 18.50 2.22
N PRO A 334 -2.70 17.30 2.81
CA PRO A 334 -2.30 17.04 4.18
C PRO A 334 -0.76 17.01 4.33
N PRO A 335 -0.25 17.16 5.56
CA PRO A 335 1.15 16.90 5.87
C PRO A 335 1.58 15.49 5.43
N ARG A 336 2.82 15.37 4.98
CA ARG A 336 3.42 14.06 4.68
C ARG A 336 3.72 13.32 5.98
N CYS A 337 3.60 11.99 5.97
CA CYS A 337 4.07 11.17 7.08
C CYS A 337 5.59 11.27 7.25
N PRO A 338 6.16 11.01 8.44
CA PRO A 338 7.61 10.94 8.65
C PRO A 338 8.25 9.93 7.70
N GLN A 339 9.38 10.30 7.10
CA GLN A 339 10.02 9.53 6.03
C GLN A 339 11.48 9.17 6.36
N SER A 340 11.94 8.08 5.75
CA SER A 340 13.31 7.59 5.71
C SER A 340 13.71 7.27 4.27
N ASN A 341 14.98 7.45 3.92
CA ASN A 341 15.49 7.04 2.60
C ASN A 341 16.01 5.61 2.61
N ASP A 342 16.18 5.08 1.42
CA ASP A 342 16.95 3.88 1.12
C ASP A 342 18.45 4.07 1.39
N ALA A 343 19.15 2.94 1.52
CA ALA A 343 20.61 2.90 1.56
C ALA A 343 21.23 2.87 0.15
N PRO A 344 22.45 3.40 -0.02
CA PRO A 344 23.18 4.24 0.92
C PRO A 344 22.70 5.68 0.84
N MET A 345 22.80 6.43 1.94
CA MET A 345 22.52 7.88 1.87
C MET A 345 23.54 8.58 0.94
N PRO A 346 23.08 9.43 -0.01
CA PRO A 346 23.98 10.28 -0.77
C PRO A 346 24.85 11.15 0.15
N ALA A 347 26.12 11.38 -0.20
CA ALA A 347 27.06 12.16 0.62
C ALA A 347 26.62 13.61 0.91
N ASN A 348 25.70 14.15 0.10
CA ASN A 348 25.11 15.47 0.22
C ASN A 348 23.63 15.44 0.65
N TYR A 349 23.16 14.30 1.17
CA TYR A 349 21.78 14.16 1.63
C TYR A 349 21.56 15.06 2.85
N ASN A 350 20.61 15.99 2.72
CA ASN A 350 20.26 16.93 3.76
C ASN A 350 18.79 16.68 4.12
N PHE A 351 18.50 16.34 5.39
CA PHE A 351 17.13 16.13 5.90
C PHE A 351 16.20 17.34 5.67
N THR A 352 16.76 18.53 5.42
CA THR A 352 15.98 19.70 4.99
C THR A 352 15.37 19.57 3.58
N ARG A 353 15.85 18.65 2.71
CA ARG A 353 15.31 18.44 1.35
C ARG A 353 14.11 17.50 1.29
N SER A 354 14.03 16.46 2.14
CA SER A 354 12.82 15.61 2.25
C SER A 354 11.71 16.29 3.06
N GLY A 355 12.09 17.21 3.94
CA GLY A 355 11.20 17.92 4.86
C GLY A 355 10.87 17.08 6.09
N LEU A 356 10.63 17.75 7.22
CA LEU A 356 10.12 17.10 8.42
C LEU A 356 8.71 16.57 8.13
N GLY A 357 8.50 15.27 8.35
CA GLY A 357 7.15 14.72 8.28
C GLY A 357 6.38 15.00 9.56
N ASN A 358 5.07 14.74 9.53
CA ASN A 358 4.19 14.90 10.67
C ASN A 358 3.52 13.56 10.98
N GLU A 359 3.58 13.08 12.23
CA GLU A 359 2.89 11.85 12.63
C GLU A 359 1.37 11.96 12.46
N ASP A 360 0.81 13.16 12.59
CA ASP A 360 -0.57 13.43 12.21
C ASP A 360 -0.69 13.55 10.69
N CYS A 361 -0.67 12.40 10.01
CA CYS A 361 -0.68 12.32 8.54
C CYS A 361 -1.75 11.39 7.95
N LEU A 362 -2.62 10.76 8.73
CA LEU A 362 -3.63 9.81 8.24
C LEU A 362 -4.83 10.50 7.59
N PHE A 363 -4.60 10.99 6.37
CA PHE A 363 -5.53 11.74 5.55
C PHE A 363 -5.65 11.15 4.14
N LEU A 364 -6.73 11.50 3.45
CA LEU A 364 -6.96 11.16 2.04
C LEU A 364 -7.49 12.38 1.27
N SER A 365 -7.42 12.29 -0.05
CA SER A 365 -7.98 13.27 -0.99
C SER A 365 -8.95 12.58 -1.94
N VAL A 366 -9.99 13.29 -2.38
CA VAL A 366 -11.05 12.77 -3.26
C VAL A 366 -11.25 13.70 -4.45
N TRP A 367 -11.31 13.13 -5.66
CA TRP A 367 -11.73 13.79 -6.89
C TRP A 367 -13.00 13.13 -7.40
N ALA A 368 -14.05 13.89 -7.61
CA ALA A 368 -15.34 13.38 -8.09
C ALA A 368 -15.98 14.35 -9.09
N SER A 369 -16.69 13.81 -10.08
CA SER A 369 -17.54 14.64 -10.94
C SER A 369 -18.64 15.32 -10.10
N PRO A 370 -19.03 16.57 -10.38
CA PRO A 370 -20.06 17.26 -9.60
C PRO A 370 -21.41 16.55 -9.57
N ASP A 371 -21.74 15.83 -10.65
CA ASP A 371 -22.99 15.06 -10.78
C ASP A 371 -22.77 13.56 -10.51
N ALA A 372 -21.67 13.18 -9.85
CA ALA A 372 -21.33 11.79 -9.57
C ALA A 372 -22.45 11.07 -8.81
N LYS A 373 -22.84 9.90 -9.32
CA LYS A 373 -23.83 9.03 -8.69
C LYS A 373 -23.53 7.57 -9.05
N GLY A 374 -23.18 6.76 -8.06
CA GLY A 374 -22.88 5.34 -8.23
C GLY A 374 -21.71 5.09 -9.20
N LEU A 375 -20.72 5.98 -9.23
CA LEU A 375 -19.55 5.81 -10.08
C LEU A 375 -18.55 4.80 -9.47
N PRO A 376 -17.82 4.02 -10.27
CA PRO A 376 -16.67 3.24 -9.79
C PRO A 376 -15.68 4.10 -9.01
N VAL A 377 -14.89 3.47 -8.14
CA VAL A 377 -13.92 4.14 -7.28
C VAL A 377 -12.53 3.58 -7.53
N MET A 378 -11.56 4.44 -7.80
CA MET A 378 -10.14 4.09 -7.77
C MET A 378 -9.53 4.57 -6.45
N VAL A 379 -8.88 3.70 -5.70
CA VAL A 379 -8.10 4.07 -4.50
C VAL A 379 -6.62 3.94 -4.80
N TRP A 380 -5.92 5.07 -4.89
CA TRP A 380 -4.49 5.16 -5.14
C TRP A 380 -3.67 5.03 -3.85
N ILE A 381 -2.72 4.10 -3.87
CA ILE A 381 -1.72 3.86 -2.83
C ILE A 381 -0.36 4.26 -3.41
N HIS A 382 0.29 5.26 -2.81
CA HIS A 382 1.57 5.76 -3.32
C HIS A 382 2.75 4.84 -2.98
N GLY A 383 3.76 4.83 -3.84
CA GLY A 383 5.05 4.16 -3.64
C GLY A 383 6.01 4.92 -2.73
N GLY A 384 7.29 4.51 -2.78
CA GLY A 384 8.41 5.08 -2.01
C GLY A 384 9.10 4.08 -1.07
N GLY A 385 9.17 2.80 -1.44
CA GLY A 385 9.91 1.77 -0.70
C GLY A 385 9.45 1.53 0.74
N TYR A 386 8.19 1.86 1.06
CA TYR A 386 7.62 1.86 2.43
C TYR A 386 8.27 2.88 3.39
N GLY A 387 9.32 3.59 2.97
CA GLY A 387 10.03 4.61 3.76
C GLY A 387 9.72 6.05 3.37
N GLY A 388 9.29 6.32 2.14
CA GLY A 388 9.04 7.65 1.60
C GLY A 388 7.77 7.73 0.76
N GLY A 389 7.47 8.93 0.24
CA GLY A 389 6.34 9.16 -0.68
C GLY A 389 5.16 9.94 -0.08
N SER A 390 4.18 10.27 -0.93
CA SER A 390 2.94 10.94 -0.51
C SER A 390 1.83 10.77 -1.55
N GLY A 391 0.59 10.60 -1.12
CA GLY A 391 -0.65 10.64 -1.89
C GLY A 391 -1.10 12.05 -2.29
N ASN A 392 -0.16 13.00 -2.42
CA ASN A 392 -0.43 14.37 -2.89
C ASN A 392 -0.37 14.49 -4.43
N ASN A 393 -0.53 13.37 -5.14
CA ASN A 393 -0.57 13.31 -6.60
C ASN A 393 -1.87 13.92 -7.14
N ASP A 394 -1.82 14.61 -8.28
CA ASP A 394 -3.02 15.14 -8.94
C ASP A 394 -3.48 14.20 -10.07
N PHE A 395 -4.63 13.57 -9.90
CA PHE A 395 -5.22 12.66 -10.87
C PHE A 395 -6.28 13.32 -11.78
N SER A 396 -6.37 14.65 -11.78
CA SER A 396 -7.33 15.38 -12.61
C SER A 396 -7.26 15.00 -14.10
N GLU A 397 -6.04 14.80 -14.62
CA GLU A 397 -5.82 14.41 -16.02
C GLU A 397 -6.35 13.00 -16.31
N LEU A 398 -6.00 12.01 -15.47
CA LEU A 398 -6.48 10.63 -15.60
C LEU A 398 -8.01 10.57 -15.59
N ALA A 399 -8.64 11.33 -14.69
CA ALA A 399 -10.09 11.46 -14.64
C ALA A 399 -10.65 12.05 -15.96
N ASN A 400 -10.07 13.13 -16.45
CA ASN A 400 -10.52 13.83 -17.66
C ASN A 400 -10.40 12.98 -18.92
N THR A 401 -9.29 12.27 -19.09
CA THR A 401 -9.09 11.31 -20.19
C THR A 401 -10.18 10.23 -20.19
N ASN A 402 -10.70 9.89 -19.02
CA ASN A 402 -11.79 8.93 -18.83
C ASN A 402 -13.15 9.60 -18.60
N SER A 403 -13.34 10.82 -19.10
CA SER A 403 -14.62 11.54 -19.07
C SER A 403 -15.21 11.72 -17.66
N ASN A 404 -14.35 11.75 -16.64
CA ASN A 404 -14.71 11.82 -15.22
C ASN A 404 -15.65 10.67 -14.78
N ALA A 405 -15.51 9.49 -15.39
CA ALA A 405 -16.41 8.34 -15.21
C ALA A 405 -16.20 7.54 -13.90
N PHE A 406 -15.24 7.92 -13.06
CA PHE A 406 -14.98 7.29 -11.76
C PHE A 406 -14.51 8.32 -10.72
N VAL A 407 -14.72 7.98 -9.44
CA VAL A 407 -14.21 8.74 -8.28
C VAL A 407 -12.80 8.26 -7.96
N ILE A 408 -11.92 9.18 -7.60
CA ILE A 408 -10.54 8.85 -7.23
C ILE A 408 -10.31 9.23 -5.78
N VAL A 409 -9.68 8.33 -5.03
CA VAL A 409 -9.26 8.52 -3.65
C VAL A 409 -7.76 8.31 -3.57
N ALA A 410 -6.98 9.28 -3.10
CA ALA A 410 -5.54 9.10 -2.85
C ALA A 410 -5.27 9.17 -1.36
N ILE A 411 -4.55 8.20 -0.81
CA ILE A 411 -4.37 8.04 0.65
C ILE A 411 -2.95 8.34 1.09
N GLN A 412 -2.80 8.81 2.33
CA GLN A 412 -1.56 8.78 3.10
C GLN A 412 -1.56 7.55 4.03
N TYR A 413 -0.40 6.95 4.28
CA TYR A 413 -0.22 5.87 5.28
C TYR A 413 1.14 6.03 5.97
N ARG A 414 1.31 5.48 7.19
CA ARG A 414 2.58 5.57 7.93
C ARG A 414 3.72 4.85 7.20
N LEU A 415 4.92 5.41 7.28
CA LEU A 415 6.13 4.97 6.57
C LEU A 415 7.31 4.75 7.52
N GLY A 416 8.37 4.12 7.04
CA GLY A 416 9.61 3.88 7.78
C GLY A 416 9.36 3.17 9.11
N ALA A 417 10.12 3.52 10.14
CA ALA A 417 9.91 2.97 11.48
C ALA A 417 8.51 3.27 12.03
N PHE A 418 7.84 4.35 11.63
CA PHE A 418 6.50 4.67 12.14
C PHE A 418 5.41 3.73 11.62
N GLY A 419 5.59 3.17 10.42
CA GLY A 419 4.65 2.26 9.78
C GLY A 419 5.04 0.78 9.88
N PHE A 420 6.33 0.47 9.95
CA PHE A 420 6.83 -0.88 9.71
C PHE A 420 7.87 -1.35 10.75
N LEU A 421 7.94 -0.72 11.92
CA LEU A 421 8.73 -1.24 13.05
C LEU A 421 8.15 -2.57 13.52
N SER A 422 9.02 -3.58 13.64
CA SER A 422 8.63 -4.94 14.01
C SER A 422 9.73 -5.58 14.85
N SER A 423 9.34 -6.25 15.93
CA SER A 423 10.20 -7.11 16.75
C SER A 423 9.33 -7.93 17.73
N SER A 424 9.92 -8.96 18.33
CA SER A 424 9.32 -9.71 19.43
C SER A 424 9.07 -8.82 20.65
N ASP A 425 9.99 -7.91 21.00
CA ASP A 425 9.83 -6.96 22.12
C ASP A 425 8.66 -5.99 21.89
N LEU A 426 8.51 -5.49 20.66
CA LEU A 426 7.41 -4.61 20.26
C LEU A 426 6.07 -5.33 20.45
N VAL A 427 5.93 -6.55 19.92
CA VAL A 427 4.67 -7.32 20.02
C VAL A 427 4.38 -7.72 21.47
N ALA A 428 5.39 -8.19 22.22
CA ALA A 428 5.25 -8.53 23.64
C ALA A 428 4.83 -7.32 24.50
N SER A 429 5.20 -6.11 24.08
CA SER A 429 4.83 -4.85 24.73
C SER A 429 3.48 -4.28 24.25
N GLY A 430 2.76 -4.99 23.38
CA GLY A 430 1.45 -4.58 22.84
C GLY A 430 1.51 -3.65 21.63
N GLY A 431 2.67 -3.50 20.99
CA GLY A 431 2.80 -2.88 19.68
C GLY A 431 2.31 -3.78 18.55
N VAL A 432 2.00 -3.18 17.40
CA VAL A 432 1.46 -3.85 16.22
C VAL A 432 2.42 -3.67 15.04
N PRO A 433 3.01 -4.75 14.51
CA PRO A 433 3.75 -4.75 13.26
C PRO A 433 2.85 -4.31 12.09
N ASN A 434 3.45 -3.92 10.96
CA ASN A 434 2.71 -3.56 9.74
C ASN A 434 1.65 -2.46 9.95
N ALA A 435 1.84 -1.55 10.90
CA ALA A 435 0.91 -0.46 11.18
C ALA A 435 0.52 0.35 9.92
N GLY A 436 1.45 0.52 8.97
CA GLY A 436 1.19 1.12 7.66
C GLY A 436 0.23 0.33 6.76
N LEU A 437 0.27 -1.02 6.78
CA LEU A 437 -0.71 -1.84 6.04
C LEU A 437 -2.11 -1.74 6.68
N TYR A 438 -2.17 -1.63 8.00
CA TYR A 438 -3.42 -1.39 8.71
C TYR A 438 -4.01 -0.01 8.38
N ASP A 439 -3.18 1.02 8.20
CA ASP A 439 -3.63 2.35 7.73
C ASP A 439 -4.32 2.26 6.37
N ILE A 440 -3.69 1.54 5.43
CA ILE A 440 -4.25 1.30 4.09
C ILE A 440 -5.59 0.57 4.21
N ASN A 441 -5.63 -0.56 4.94
CA ASN A 441 -6.85 -1.34 5.13
C ASN A 441 -7.98 -0.51 5.77
N PHE A 442 -7.66 0.33 6.75
CA PHE A 442 -8.62 1.21 7.41
C PHE A 442 -9.11 2.34 6.50
N SER A 443 -8.28 2.84 5.60
CA SER A 443 -8.70 3.77 4.55
C SER A 443 -9.71 3.12 3.58
N LEU A 444 -9.56 1.82 3.27
CA LEU A 444 -10.53 1.08 2.46
C LEU A 444 -11.87 0.92 3.19
N GLN A 445 -11.85 0.66 4.50
CA GLN A 445 -13.06 0.66 5.33
C GLN A 445 -13.74 2.04 5.35
N TRP A 446 -12.95 3.12 5.37
CA TRP A 446 -13.48 4.48 5.23
C TRP A 446 -14.16 4.67 3.87
N VAL A 447 -13.54 4.20 2.78
CA VAL A 447 -14.12 4.24 1.42
C VAL A 447 -15.45 3.50 1.40
N GLN A 448 -15.50 2.27 1.89
CA GLN A 448 -16.73 1.48 1.99
C GLN A 448 -17.86 2.22 2.71
N SER A 449 -17.52 2.93 3.80
CA SER A 449 -18.50 3.62 4.64
C SER A 449 -18.93 5.01 4.13
N HIS A 450 -18.09 5.70 3.35
CA HIS A 450 -18.27 7.14 3.08
C HIS A 450 -18.29 7.52 1.60
N ILE A 451 -17.77 6.70 0.69
CA ILE A 451 -17.53 7.15 -0.69
C ILE A 451 -18.82 7.45 -1.47
N SER A 452 -19.94 6.83 -1.06
CA SER A 452 -21.28 7.13 -1.59
C SER A 452 -21.70 8.59 -1.41
N LYS A 453 -21.20 9.27 -0.37
CA LYS A 453 -21.42 10.71 -0.16
C LYS A 453 -20.72 11.59 -1.20
N PHE A 454 -19.68 11.05 -1.86
CA PHE A 454 -18.95 11.69 -2.95
C PHE A 454 -19.42 11.19 -4.34
N GLY A 455 -20.49 10.39 -4.38
CA GLY A 455 -21.05 9.85 -5.62
C GLY A 455 -20.39 8.56 -6.10
N GLY A 456 -19.49 7.96 -5.32
CA GLY A 456 -18.89 6.66 -5.62
C GLY A 456 -19.76 5.46 -5.21
N ASP A 457 -19.54 4.31 -5.82
CA ASP A 457 -20.16 3.04 -5.49
C ASP A 457 -19.18 2.18 -4.67
N PRO A 458 -19.45 1.94 -3.37
CA PRO A 458 -18.55 1.15 -2.52
C PRO A 458 -18.45 -0.33 -2.96
N SER A 459 -19.38 -0.84 -3.75
CA SER A 459 -19.30 -2.20 -4.31
C SER A 459 -18.39 -2.31 -5.54
N ARG A 460 -17.95 -1.17 -6.09
CA ARG A 460 -17.14 -1.07 -7.31
C ARG A 460 -15.83 -0.33 -7.06
N VAL A 461 -15.03 -0.88 -6.15
CA VAL A 461 -13.73 -0.31 -5.75
C VAL A 461 -12.59 -1.07 -6.43
N THR A 462 -11.69 -0.32 -7.07
CA THR A 462 -10.42 -0.76 -7.63
C THR A 462 -9.28 -0.13 -6.82
N ILE A 463 -8.43 -0.94 -6.18
CA ILE A 463 -7.20 -0.43 -5.55
C ILE A 463 -6.07 -0.37 -6.59
N ALA A 464 -5.26 0.68 -6.57
CA ALA A 464 -4.18 0.88 -7.55
C ALA A 464 -2.93 1.44 -6.87
N GLY A 465 -1.75 1.01 -7.30
CA GLY A 465 -0.51 1.53 -6.75
C GLY A 465 0.71 1.21 -7.61
N GLU A 466 1.77 1.99 -7.40
CA GLU A 466 3.09 1.81 -8.03
C GLU A 466 4.18 1.59 -6.98
N SER A 467 5.23 0.81 -7.30
CA SER A 467 6.34 0.53 -6.39
C SER A 467 5.85 -0.10 -5.07
N ALA A 468 6.23 0.44 -3.91
CA ALA A 468 5.71 0.01 -2.61
C ALA A 468 4.18 0.15 -2.48
N GLY A 469 3.56 1.03 -3.27
CA GLY A 469 2.11 1.12 -3.39
C GLY A 469 1.54 -0.06 -4.17
N GLY A 470 2.20 -0.50 -5.25
CA GLY A 470 1.85 -1.72 -5.99
C GLY A 470 2.09 -2.98 -5.15
N GLY A 471 3.19 -3.01 -4.40
CA GLY A 471 3.45 -4.03 -3.39
C GLY A 471 2.38 -4.03 -2.28
N SER A 472 1.95 -2.86 -1.83
CA SER A 472 0.85 -2.74 -0.86
C SER A 472 -0.48 -3.22 -1.44
N VAL A 473 -0.82 -2.91 -2.70
CA VAL A 473 -2.00 -3.49 -3.37
C VAL A 473 -1.93 -5.01 -3.31
N MET A 474 -0.80 -5.57 -3.70
CA MET A 474 -0.54 -7.01 -3.67
C MET A 474 -0.66 -7.59 -2.25
N LEU A 475 -0.15 -6.92 -1.21
CA LEU A 475 -0.29 -7.37 0.17
C LEU A 475 -1.74 -7.27 0.68
N GLN A 476 -2.53 -6.28 0.24
CA GLN A 476 -3.96 -6.19 0.57
C GLN A 476 -4.77 -7.32 -0.10
N THR A 477 -4.34 -7.81 -1.27
CA THR A 477 -5.00 -8.97 -1.91
C THR A 477 -4.79 -10.25 -1.13
N ILE A 478 -3.70 -10.42 -0.39
CA ILE A 478 -3.47 -11.63 0.42
C ILE A 478 -3.78 -11.45 1.92
N ALA A 479 -4.19 -10.24 2.32
CA ALA A 479 -4.50 -9.92 3.71
C ALA A 479 -5.49 -10.90 4.34
N TYR A 480 -5.23 -11.30 5.58
CA TYR A 480 -6.02 -12.27 6.35
C TYR A 480 -6.22 -13.61 5.60
N GLY A 481 -5.22 -14.05 4.84
CA GLY A 481 -5.28 -15.33 4.11
C GLY A 481 -6.24 -15.35 2.92
N GLY A 482 -6.55 -14.18 2.34
CA GLY A 482 -7.50 -14.09 1.22
C GLY A 482 -8.96 -14.32 1.61
N THR A 483 -9.30 -14.17 2.90
CA THR A 483 -10.65 -14.51 3.42
C THR A 483 -11.66 -13.35 3.36
N LEU A 484 -11.22 -12.13 3.01
CA LEU A 484 -12.09 -10.95 2.93
C LEU A 484 -12.98 -10.94 1.68
N GLY A 485 -12.68 -11.77 0.69
CA GLY A 485 -13.41 -11.82 -0.59
C GLY A 485 -13.42 -10.45 -1.27
N THR A 486 -14.60 -9.91 -1.55
CA THR A 486 -14.78 -8.59 -2.20
C THR A 486 -15.26 -7.48 -1.26
N SER A 487 -15.15 -7.69 0.06
CA SER A 487 -15.73 -6.80 1.07
C SER A 487 -15.15 -5.37 1.08
N LEU A 488 -13.89 -5.21 0.67
CA LEU A 488 -13.20 -3.91 0.65
C LEU A 488 -12.93 -3.38 -0.77
N PHE A 489 -12.65 -4.28 -1.70
CA PHE A 489 -12.40 -3.96 -3.10
C PHE A 489 -12.70 -5.17 -3.98
N ARG A 490 -12.89 -4.91 -5.28
CA ARG A 490 -13.19 -5.93 -6.28
C ARG A 490 -12.04 -6.15 -7.25
N ASN A 491 -11.34 -5.10 -7.63
CA ASN A 491 -10.26 -5.16 -8.61
C ASN A 491 -8.97 -4.54 -8.03
N GLY A 492 -7.80 -4.93 -8.56
CA GLY A 492 -6.52 -4.33 -8.23
C GLY A 492 -5.69 -3.99 -9.47
N ILE A 493 -4.96 -2.87 -9.42
CA ILE A 493 -3.93 -2.50 -10.42
C ILE A 493 -2.58 -2.45 -9.72
N VAL A 494 -1.66 -3.29 -10.17
CA VAL A 494 -0.35 -3.48 -9.57
C VAL A 494 0.71 -3.05 -10.59
N ALA A 495 1.18 -1.82 -10.50
CA ALA A 495 2.26 -1.32 -11.34
C ALA A 495 3.61 -1.49 -10.61
N SER A 496 4.55 -2.22 -11.21
CA SER A 496 5.91 -2.38 -10.67
C SER A 496 5.93 -2.70 -9.17
N PRO A 497 5.29 -3.80 -8.71
CA PRO A 497 5.14 -4.07 -7.28
C PRO A 497 6.50 -4.18 -6.60
N TYR A 498 6.78 -3.38 -5.58
CA TYR A 498 7.99 -3.54 -4.79
C TYR A 498 7.75 -4.55 -3.67
N LEU A 499 8.22 -5.78 -3.87
CA LEU A 499 8.19 -6.85 -2.88
C LEU A 499 9.62 -7.26 -2.52
N PRO A 500 10.26 -6.57 -1.55
CA PRO A 500 11.52 -7.03 -1.00
C PRO A 500 11.33 -8.33 -0.20
N MET A 501 12.42 -8.90 0.30
CA MET A 501 12.37 -10.09 1.17
C MET A 501 11.43 -9.85 2.37
N GLN A 502 10.58 -10.83 2.69
CA GLN A 502 9.48 -10.69 3.64
C GLN A 502 9.75 -11.48 4.93
N TYR A 503 10.61 -10.93 5.78
CA TYR A 503 10.91 -11.52 7.08
C TYR A 503 9.68 -11.72 7.96
N ASP A 504 9.70 -12.75 8.81
CA ASP A 504 8.79 -12.81 9.96
C ASP A 504 9.01 -11.60 10.87
N TYR A 505 7.97 -11.14 11.57
CA TYR A 505 8.03 -9.92 12.40
C TYR A 505 9.10 -9.95 13.50
N ASP A 506 9.46 -11.15 13.99
CA ASP A 506 10.49 -11.43 14.98
C ASP A 506 11.78 -11.99 14.35
N GLY A 507 11.87 -11.95 13.02
CA GLY A 507 13.03 -12.40 12.25
C GLY A 507 14.31 -11.61 12.50
N LEU A 508 15.45 -12.14 12.04
CA LEU A 508 16.78 -11.57 12.27
C LEU A 508 16.90 -10.10 11.86
N LYS A 509 16.41 -9.74 10.67
CA LYS A 509 16.55 -8.38 10.13
C LYS A 509 15.62 -7.38 10.86
N PRO A 510 14.31 -7.68 11.07
CA PRO A 510 13.47 -6.85 11.93
C PRO A 510 14.02 -6.61 13.34
N GLU A 511 14.51 -7.66 14.01
CA GLU A 511 15.13 -7.55 15.34
C GLU A 511 16.38 -6.68 15.34
N GLU A 512 17.26 -6.85 14.36
CA GLU A 512 18.46 -6.02 14.20
C GLU A 512 18.09 -4.54 13.96
N SER A 513 17.12 -4.28 13.08
CA SER A 513 16.62 -2.93 12.81
C SER A 513 15.98 -2.30 14.05
N TYR A 514 15.20 -3.06 14.82
CA TYR A 514 14.59 -2.60 16.07
C TYR A 514 15.65 -2.23 17.12
N GLY A 515 16.66 -3.09 17.31
CA GLY A 515 17.78 -2.83 18.21
C GLY A 515 18.55 -1.56 17.83
N LYS A 516 18.96 -1.44 16.56
CA LYS A 516 19.66 -0.25 16.05
C LYS A 516 18.82 1.03 16.18
N PHE A 517 17.51 0.93 15.96
CA PHE A 517 16.59 2.05 16.13
C PHE A 517 16.50 2.49 17.58
N ALA A 518 16.34 1.55 18.51
CA ALA A 518 16.34 1.82 19.94
C ALA A 518 17.67 2.39 20.45
N ASP A 519 18.81 1.86 19.97
CA ASP A 519 20.14 2.38 20.26
C ASP A 519 20.30 3.84 19.82
N ALA A 520 19.86 4.16 18.59
CA ALA A 520 20.02 5.50 18.00
C ALA A 520 19.30 6.62 18.79
N VAL A 521 18.30 6.27 19.58
CA VAL A 521 17.57 7.22 20.46
C VAL A 521 17.83 6.97 21.95
N GLY A 522 18.77 6.09 22.29
CA GLY A 522 19.16 5.81 23.68
C GLY A 522 18.18 4.95 24.48
N CYS A 523 17.24 4.27 23.84
CA CYS A 523 16.24 3.43 24.50
C CYS A 523 16.71 2.00 24.79
N SER A 524 17.83 1.54 24.23
CA SER A 524 18.30 0.15 24.39
C SER A 524 18.84 -0.21 25.78
N LYS A 525 19.24 0.80 26.58
CA LYS A 525 19.87 0.61 27.90
C LYS A 525 19.00 1.10 29.06
N VAL A 526 17.69 1.25 28.84
CA VAL A 526 16.78 1.75 29.87
C VAL A 526 16.44 0.67 30.90
N ASN A 527 16.31 1.07 32.17
CA ASN A 527 15.73 0.23 33.21
C ASN A 527 14.20 0.26 33.08
N GLY A 528 13.66 -0.45 32.09
CA GLY A 528 12.24 -0.47 31.75
C GLY A 528 11.95 -1.11 30.38
N SER A 529 10.73 -0.93 29.87
CA SER A 529 10.38 -1.39 28.51
C SER A 529 11.05 -0.50 27.45
N VAL A 530 11.80 -1.12 26.53
CA VAL A 530 12.39 -0.43 25.35
C VAL A 530 11.28 0.20 24.51
N PHE A 531 10.21 -0.55 24.24
CA PHE A 531 9.02 -0.04 23.55
C PHE A 531 8.39 1.16 24.28
N GLY A 532 8.25 1.08 25.60
CA GLY A 532 7.74 2.19 26.41
C GLY A 532 8.60 3.45 26.31
N CYS A 533 9.93 3.31 26.24
CA CYS A 533 10.84 4.41 25.97
C CYS A 533 10.61 5.01 24.58
N LEU A 534 10.56 4.18 23.53
CA LEU A 534 10.34 4.61 22.14
C LEU A 534 9.05 5.42 21.97
N VAL A 535 7.96 5.01 22.63
CA VAL A 535 6.68 5.73 22.63
C VAL A 535 6.82 7.16 23.16
N GLY A 536 7.75 7.41 24.08
CA GLY A 536 7.99 8.72 24.68
C GLY A 536 8.95 9.66 23.94
N ILE A 537 9.63 9.20 22.87
CA ILE A 537 10.63 10.00 22.15
C ILE A 537 9.98 11.00 21.19
N ASP A 538 10.60 12.16 20.99
CA ASP A 538 10.15 13.17 20.02
C ASP A 538 10.17 12.66 18.56
N THR A 539 9.20 13.10 17.75
CA THR A 539 9.06 12.69 16.34
C THR A 539 10.31 12.93 15.51
N ILE A 540 11.00 14.07 15.70
CA ILE A 540 12.19 14.42 14.92
C ILE A 540 13.33 13.45 15.24
N ALA A 541 13.51 13.12 16.52
CA ALA A 541 14.52 12.16 16.95
C ALA A 541 14.25 10.75 16.39
N LEU A 542 12.99 10.28 16.46
CA LEU A 542 12.58 9.01 15.87
C LEU A 542 12.74 9.01 14.33
N GLN A 543 12.37 10.09 13.64
CA GLN A 543 12.52 10.16 12.18
C GLN A 543 14.00 10.13 11.76
N ASN A 544 14.85 10.88 12.47
CA ASN A 544 16.30 10.86 12.21
C ASN A 544 16.89 9.48 12.46
N ALA A 545 16.50 8.80 13.55
CA ALA A 545 16.91 7.43 13.83
C ALA A 545 16.43 6.45 12.75
N SER A 546 15.16 6.56 12.31
CA SER A 546 14.61 5.71 11.25
C SER A 546 15.40 5.86 9.96
N ALA A 547 15.72 7.09 9.58
CA ALA A 547 16.49 7.37 8.37
C ALA A 547 17.97 6.96 8.52
N TYR A 548 18.57 7.12 9.70
CA TYR A 548 19.94 6.66 9.98
C TYR A 548 20.05 5.14 9.87
N VAL A 549 19.11 4.38 10.45
CA VAL A 549 19.12 2.91 10.38
C VAL A 549 18.94 2.44 8.93
N SER A 550 17.98 2.99 8.19
CA SER A 550 17.78 2.65 6.78
C SER A 550 19.00 2.98 5.92
N ALA A 551 19.62 4.15 6.12
CA ALA A 551 20.77 4.59 5.34
C ALA A 551 22.04 3.73 5.52
N ASN A 552 22.13 3.01 6.63
CA ASN A 552 23.23 2.06 6.92
C ASN A 552 22.83 0.59 6.63
N GLY A 553 21.71 0.39 5.92
CA GLY A 553 21.24 -0.91 5.46
C GLY A 553 21.91 -1.40 4.18
N ASP A 554 21.30 -2.40 3.56
CA ASP A 554 21.73 -2.98 2.29
C ASP A 554 21.41 -2.01 1.13
N TYR A 555 22.28 -1.94 0.11
CA TYR A 555 22.13 -1.01 -1.03
C TYR A 555 20.77 -1.18 -1.72
N GLY A 556 20.09 -0.06 -2.00
CA GLY A 556 18.77 -0.01 -2.61
C GLY A 556 17.63 -0.47 -1.70
N GLN A 557 17.86 -0.64 -0.40
CA GLN A 557 16.85 -1.16 0.53
C GLN A 557 16.55 -0.22 1.69
N TRP A 558 15.39 -0.43 2.30
CA TRP A 558 14.95 0.23 3.53
C TRP A 558 15.05 -0.74 4.71
N ALA A 559 15.30 -0.22 5.91
CA ALA A 559 15.42 -1.07 7.11
C ALA A 559 14.08 -1.51 7.70
N PHE A 560 13.00 -0.79 7.41
CA PHE A 560 11.66 -1.04 7.96
C PHE A 560 10.71 -1.34 6.80
N LEU A 561 10.36 -2.61 6.65
CA LEU A 561 9.59 -3.17 5.54
C LEU A 561 8.42 -4.01 6.09
N PRO A 562 7.41 -4.32 5.26
CA PRO A 562 6.36 -5.26 5.63
C PRO A 562 6.93 -6.62 6.07
N VAL A 563 6.32 -7.22 7.10
CA VAL A 563 6.73 -8.50 7.69
C VAL A 563 5.58 -9.50 7.71
N THR A 564 5.89 -10.81 7.72
CA THR A 564 4.89 -11.84 8.02
C THR A 564 4.60 -11.80 9.53
N ASP A 565 3.40 -11.34 9.91
CA ASP A 565 3.01 -11.14 11.31
C ASP A 565 2.06 -12.21 11.84
N GLY A 566 1.60 -13.14 10.99
CA GLY A 566 0.68 -14.21 11.36
C GLY A 566 -0.76 -13.77 11.59
N GLU A 567 -1.07 -12.47 11.43
CA GLU A 567 -2.42 -11.91 11.59
C GLU A 567 -2.88 -11.23 10.30
N PHE A 568 -2.21 -10.15 9.88
CA PHE A 568 -2.51 -9.45 8.64
C PHE A 568 -1.94 -10.22 7.44
N LEU A 569 -0.66 -10.60 7.53
CA LEU A 569 0.02 -11.45 6.56
C LEU A 569 0.29 -12.82 7.22
N ILE A 570 -0.51 -13.82 6.83
CA ILE A 570 -0.49 -15.16 7.45
C ILE A 570 0.60 -16.03 6.84
N LYS A 571 0.78 -15.96 5.52
CA LYS A 571 1.77 -16.72 4.76
C LYS A 571 2.63 -15.77 3.94
N ARG A 572 3.71 -16.31 3.38
CA ARG A 572 4.53 -15.59 2.41
C ARG A 572 3.73 -15.34 1.13
N PRO A 573 3.95 -14.21 0.43
CA PRO A 573 3.22 -13.89 -0.78
C PRO A 573 3.44 -14.92 -1.88
N SER A 574 4.68 -15.40 -2.07
CA SER A 574 4.99 -16.43 -3.07
C SER A 574 4.19 -17.71 -2.83
N GLU A 575 4.11 -18.18 -1.58
CA GLU A 575 3.33 -19.37 -1.20
C GLU A 575 1.82 -19.14 -1.35
N GLN A 576 1.33 -17.98 -0.93
CA GLN A 576 -0.11 -17.70 -0.93
C GLN A 576 -0.66 -17.41 -2.33
N PHE A 577 0.10 -16.71 -3.18
CA PHE A 577 -0.27 -16.49 -4.57
C PHE A 577 -0.27 -17.79 -5.38
N LEU A 578 0.69 -18.68 -5.14
CA LEU A 578 0.68 -20.02 -5.74
C LEU A 578 -0.53 -20.86 -5.30
N ALA A 579 -1.05 -20.63 -4.10
CA ALA A 579 -2.27 -21.27 -3.61
C ALA A 579 -3.57 -20.64 -4.17
N GLY A 580 -3.49 -19.48 -4.85
CA GLY A 580 -4.68 -18.75 -5.32
C GLY A 580 -5.54 -18.16 -4.19
N GLU A 581 -4.98 -18.00 -2.99
CA GLU A 581 -5.69 -17.52 -1.80
C GLU A 581 -5.69 -15.98 -1.77
N VAL A 582 -6.59 -15.36 -2.55
CA VAL A 582 -6.65 -13.91 -2.75
C VAL A 582 -8.03 -13.28 -2.46
N ASN A 583 -8.00 -12.01 -2.06
CA ASN A 583 -9.11 -11.08 -1.97
C ASN A 583 -9.27 -10.33 -3.30
N GLY A 584 -10.51 -10.01 -3.66
CA GLY A 584 -10.87 -9.43 -4.96
C GLY A 584 -11.14 -10.48 -6.04
N VAL A 585 -11.44 -10.00 -7.24
CA VAL A 585 -11.87 -10.81 -8.40
C VAL A 585 -10.89 -10.67 -9.56
N ARG A 586 -10.34 -9.47 -9.78
CA ARG A 586 -9.53 -9.16 -10.97
C ARG A 586 -8.26 -8.41 -10.64
N ILE A 587 -7.22 -8.66 -11.42
CA ILE A 587 -5.95 -7.92 -11.32
C ILE A 587 -5.42 -7.48 -12.68
N LEU A 588 -4.99 -6.23 -12.79
CA LEU A 588 -4.17 -5.73 -13.89
C LEU A 588 -2.74 -5.52 -13.37
N SER A 589 -1.79 -6.30 -13.88
CA SER A 589 -0.42 -6.32 -13.37
C SER A 589 0.60 -5.81 -14.40
N GLY A 590 1.45 -4.89 -13.99
CA GLY A 590 2.50 -4.26 -14.80
C GLY A 590 3.88 -4.32 -14.16
N SER A 591 4.92 -4.22 -14.98
CA SER A 591 6.31 -3.98 -14.57
C SER A 591 7.05 -3.16 -15.63
N ASN A 592 8.13 -2.48 -15.25
CA ASN A 592 8.99 -1.77 -16.19
C ASN A 592 10.12 -2.69 -16.68
N ALA A 593 10.62 -2.47 -17.89
CA ALA A 593 11.68 -3.32 -18.45
C ALA A 593 13.01 -3.24 -17.68
N ASN A 594 13.31 -2.12 -17.02
CA ASN A 594 14.55 -1.90 -16.26
C ASN A 594 14.28 -1.42 -14.81
N GLU A 595 13.70 -2.26 -13.96
CA GLU A 595 13.36 -1.87 -12.58
C GLU A 595 14.58 -1.52 -11.71
N ALA A 596 15.61 -2.37 -11.72
CA ALA A 596 16.63 -2.35 -10.69
C ALA A 596 17.87 -1.43 -10.83
N PRO A 597 18.17 -0.70 -11.92
CA PRO A 597 19.42 0.07 -12.03
C PRO A 597 19.72 0.99 -10.84
N SER A 598 18.69 1.61 -10.25
CA SER A 598 18.83 2.47 -9.06
C SER A 598 18.96 1.70 -7.74
N PHE A 599 18.70 0.40 -7.74
CA PHE A 599 18.65 -0.46 -6.54
C PHE A 599 19.87 -1.38 -6.43
N VAL A 600 20.78 -1.36 -7.40
CA VAL A 600 21.95 -2.25 -7.47
C VAL A 600 23.23 -1.41 -7.51
N PRO A 601 24.29 -1.79 -6.77
CA PRO A 601 25.60 -1.17 -6.90
C PRO A 601 26.11 -1.21 -8.36
N GLN A 602 26.54 -0.06 -8.89
CA GLN A 602 26.97 0.07 -10.29
C GLN A 602 28.47 -0.22 -10.50
N ASN A 603 28.99 -1.26 -9.84
CA ASN A 603 30.40 -1.68 -9.90
C ASN A 603 30.60 -3.22 -10.00
N ILE A 604 29.59 -3.95 -10.47
CA ILE A 604 29.56 -5.42 -10.55
C ILE A 604 30.00 -5.85 -11.96
N SER A 605 31.31 -5.92 -12.21
CA SER A 605 31.86 -6.23 -13.55
C SER A 605 32.37 -7.67 -13.74
N THR A 606 32.48 -8.45 -12.66
CA THR A 606 33.03 -9.82 -12.70
C THR A 606 32.05 -10.85 -12.15
N THR A 607 32.20 -12.12 -12.55
CA THR A 607 31.40 -13.23 -12.01
C THR A 607 31.56 -13.35 -10.49
N THR A 608 32.77 -13.11 -9.96
CA THR A 608 33.03 -13.11 -8.51
C THR A 608 32.25 -12.00 -7.80
N ALA A 609 32.22 -10.79 -8.36
CA ALA A 609 31.43 -9.68 -7.82
C ALA A 609 29.93 -10.00 -7.87
N PHE A 610 29.43 -10.55 -8.98
CA PHE A 610 28.04 -10.99 -9.11
C PHE A 610 27.66 -12.05 -8.07
N ASN A 611 28.52 -13.06 -7.87
CA ASN A 611 28.29 -14.11 -6.88
C ASN A 611 28.31 -13.56 -5.44
N THR A 612 29.19 -12.59 -5.17
CA THR A 612 29.26 -11.91 -3.87
C THR A 612 27.98 -11.12 -3.60
N TYR A 613 27.52 -10.35 -4.60
CA TYR A 613 26.27 -9.62 -4.55
C TYR A 613 25.05 -10.55 -4.37
N THR A 614 25.00 -11.65 -5.12
CA THR A 614 23.92 -12.64 -4.99
C THR A 614 23.87 -13.24 -3.58
N ARG A 615 25.04 -13.53 -2.98
CA ARG A 615 25.12 -14.00 -1.59
C ARG A 615 24.78 -12.94 -0.55
N SER A 616 25.04 -11.65 -0.82
CA SER A 616 24.62 -10.59 0.10
C SER A 616 23.11 -10.40 0.07
N LEU A 617 22.47 -10.54 -1.10
CA LEU A 617 21.01 -10.56 -1.21
C LEU A 617 20.40 -11.80 -0.55
N PHE A 618 21.00 -12.98 -0.78
CA PHE A 618 20.43 -14.26 -0.36
C PHE A 618 21.36 -15.05 0.57
N PRO A 619 21.66 -14.56 1.79
CA PRO A 619 22.68 -15.15 2.67
C PRO A 619 22.35 -16.56 3.17
N LEU A 620 21.08 -16.95 3.20
CA LEU A 620 20.62 -18.27 3.64
C LEU A 620 20.40 -19.26 2.48
N MET A 621 20.58 -18.84 1.22
CA MET A 621 20.39 -19.71 0.07
C MET A 621 21.42 -20.85 0.08
N SER A 622 20.97 -22.09 -0.11
CA SER A 622 21.86 -23.25 -0.18
C SER A 622 22.81 -23.14 -1.38
N ASN A 623 24.02 -23.70 -1.26
CA ASN A 623 24.96 -23.73 -2.40
C ASN A 623 24.36 -24.47 -3.61
N PHE A 624 23.57 -25.52 -3.38
CA PHE A 624 22.86 -26.24 -4.45
C PHE A 624 21.90 -25.33 -5.23
N THR A 625 21.12 -24.51 -4.54
CA THR A 625 20.17 -23.58 -5.15
C THR A 625 20.88 -22.39 -5.79
N LEU A 626 21.99 -21.93 -5.20
CA LEU A 626 22.85 -20.92 -5.81
C LEU A 626 23.45 -21.39 -7.14
N ASP A 627 23.92 -22.64 -7.22
CA ASP A 627 24.46 -23.21 -8.46
C ASP A 627 23.37 -23.32 -9.56
N ARG A 628 22.13 -23.66 -9.17
CA ARG A 628 20.98 -23.64 -10.08
C ARG A 628 20.68 -22.23 -10.58
N LEU A 629 20.65 -21.25 -9.69
CA LEU A 629 20.47 -19.84 -10.04
C LEU A 629 21.55 -19.37 -11.01
N GLN A 630 22.81 -19.71 -10.75
CA GLN A 630 23.92 -19.33 -11.62
C GLN A 630 23.80 -19.90 -13.04
N ARG A 631 23.27 -21.12 -13.20
CA ARG A 631 22.98 -21.72 -14.51
C ARG A 631 21.84 -21.00 -15.22
N ILE A 632 20.75 -20.72 -14.50
CA ILE A 632 19.56 -20.06 -15.05
C ILE A 632 19.84 -18.62 -15.48
N TYR A 633 20.67 -17.90 -14.73
CA TYR A 633 21.10 -16.54 -15.06
C TYR A 633 22.39 -16.52 -15.89
N SER A 634 22.80 -17.62 -16.52
CA SER A 634 24.06 -17.64 -17.28
C SER A 634 24.01 -16.65 -18.46
N ILE A 635 25.13 -15.98 -18.72
CA ILE A 635 25.27 -15.02 -19.81
C ILE A 635 26.45 -15.43 -20.71
N PRO A 636 26.38 -15.16 -22.03
CA PRO A 636 27.54 -15.30 -22.89
C PRO A 636 28.67 -14.33 -22.48
N PRO A 637 29.90 -14.53 -22.98
CA PRO A 637 30.99 -13.58 -22.77
C PRO A 637 30.56 -12.15 -23.13
N THR A 638 30.89 -11.19 -22.25
CA THR A 638 30.52 -9.80 -22.43
C THR A 638 31.28 -9.18 -23.60
N ASN A 639 30.55 -8.83 -24.65
CA ASN A 639 31.10 -8.05 -25.76
C ASN A 639 30.86 -6.55 -25.48
N GLN A 640 31.93 -5.75 -25.51
CA GLN A 640 31.82 -4.30 -25.38
C GLN A 640 31.08 -3.73 -26.60
N GLY A 641 30.13 -2.83 -26.36
CA GLY A 641 29.28 -2.26 -27.41
C GLY A 641 28.42 -1.10 -26.90
N PRO A 642 27.66 -0.45 -27.79
CA PRO A 642 26.74 0.62 -27.39
C PRO A 642 25.63 0.07 -26.48
N LEU A 643 25.20 0.86 -25.48
CA LEU A 643 24.07 0.52 -24.62
C LEU A 643 22.76 0.83 -25.35
N PHE A 644 21.83 -0.12 -25.36
CA PHE A 644 20.54 0.03 -26.03
C PHE A 644 19.47 -0.82 -25.34
N ALA A 645 18.20 -0.45 -25.52
CA ALA A 645 17.07 -1.22 -25.02
C ALA A 645 16.96 -2.55 -25.76
N THR A 646 16.64 -3.61 -25.04
CA THR A 646 16.50 -4.96 -25.56
C THR A 646 15.33 -5.05 -26.56
N ALA A 647 15.43 -5.96 -27.52
CA ALA A 647 14.30 -6.30 -28.38
C ALA A 647 13.25 -7.15 -27.65
N GLY A 648 13.67 -7.86 -26.60
CA GLY A 648 12.85 -8.72 -25.76
C GLY A 648 12.68 -10.14 -26.32
N ASP A 649 12.40 -10.27 -27.61
CA ASP A 649 12.16 -11.55 -28.30
C ASP A 649 13.43 -12.25 -28.82
N SER A 650 14.57 -11.57 -28.76
CA SER A 650 15.82 -12.02 -29.37
C SER A 650 17.03 -11.51 -28.58
N SER A 651 18.17 -12.20 -28.73
CA SER A 651 19.42 -11.77 -28.08
C SER A 651 19.99 -10.52 -28.76
N PRO A 652 20.60 -9.59 -28.00
CA PRO A 652 20.84 -9.65 -26.56
C PRO A 652 19.60 -9.32 -25.72
N THR A 653 19.42 -10.03 -24.60
CA THR A 653 18.28 -9.89 -23.67
C THR A 653 18.65 -9.11 -22.42
N ALA A 654 17.67 -8.81 -21.56
CA ALA A 654 17.82 -8.08 -20.31
C ALA A 654 18.79 -8.74 -19.32
N LEU A 655 19.14 -10.02 -19.52
CA LEU A 655 20.21 -10.68 -18.76
C LEU A 655 21.60 -10.14 -19.08
N ASN A 656 21.83 -9.72 -20.33
CA ASN A 656 23.17 -9.34 -20.80
C ASN A 656 23.28 -7.86 -21.17
N GLN A 657 22.18 -7.19 -21.54
CA GLN A 657 22.25 -5.82 -22.04
C GLN A 657 20.98 -5.02 -21.75
N SER A 658 21.15 -3.73 -21.48
CA SER A 658 20.09 -2.72 -21.46
C SER A 658 20.67 -1.33 -21.81
N VAL A 659 19.85 -0.28 -21.73
CA VAL A 659 20.33 1.12 -21.81
C VAL A 659 21.22 1.52 -20.62
N PHE A 660 21.24 0.73 -19.54
CA PHE A 660 22.00 1.03 -18.33
C PHE A 660 23.35 0.32 -18.26
N ALA A 661 23.42 -0.93 -18.69
CA ALA A 661 24.61 -1.75 -18.50
C ALA A 661 24.70 -2.91 -19.49
N ILE A 662 25.88 -3.54 -19.52
CA ILE A 662 26.14 -4.81 -20.21
C ILE A 662 26.82 -5.82 -19.26
N GLY A 663 26.76 -7.09 -19.62
CA GLY A 663 27.48 -8.16 -18.92
C GLY A 663 27.02 -8.37 -17.49
N GLN A 664 27.98 -8.57 -16.58
CA GLN A 664 27.68 -8.91 -15.17
C GLN A 664 26.92 -7.81 -14.42
N GLN A 665 27.09 -6.54 -14.79
CA GLN A 665 26.36 -5.44 -14.16
C GLN A 665 24.88 -5.50 -14.54
N GLN A 666 24.59 -5.72 -15.82
CA GLN A 666 23.21 -5.88 -16.27
C GLN A 666 22.57 -7.16 -15.73
N ARG A 667 23.34 -8.24 -15.63
CA ARG A 667 22.91 -9.48 -14.99
C ARG A 667 22.50 -9.25 -13.53
N ALA A 668 23.26 -8.45 -12.78
CA ALA A 668 22.94 -8.08 -11.40
C ALA A 668 21.69 -7.19 -11.31
N ASN A 669 21.55 -6.20 -12.20
CA ASN A 669 20.34 -5.40 -12.32
C ASN A 669 19.13 -6.32 -12.59
N ASN A 670 19.20 -7.19 -13.60
CA ASN A 670 18.08 -8.06 -13.96
C ASN A 670 17.72 -9.09 -12.87
N LEU A 671 18.72 -9.62 -12.14
CA LEU A 671 18.48 -10.48 -10.98
C LEU A 671 17.62 -9.78 -9.91
N TYR A 672 17.95 -8.53 -9.58
CA TYR A 672 17.18 -7.77 -8.59
C TYR A 672 15.80 -7.34 -9.14
N SER A 673 15.72 -6.96 -10.42
CA SER A 673 14.47 -6.64 -11.10
C SER A 673 13.48 -7.81 -11.02
N GLU A 674 13.95 -9.02 -11.35
CA GLU A 674 13.12 -10.22 -11.38
C GLU A 674 12.68 -10.64 -9.99
N THR A 675 13.57 -10.62 -9.01
CA THR A 675 13.26 -11.06 -7.64
C THR A 675 12.33 -10.11 -6.90
N THR A 676 12.43 -8.80 -7.14
CA THR A 676 11.77 -7.78 -6.31
C THR A 676 10.53 -7.17 -6.98
N PHE A 677 10.47 -7.15 -8.31
CA PHE A 677 9.41 -6.45 -9.06
C PHE A 677 8.73 -7.33 -10.10
N VAL A 678 9.51 -7.86 -11.04
CA VAL A 678 8.97 -8.49 -12.24
C VAL A 678 8.31 -9.82 -11.89
N CYS A 679 8.98 -10.75 -11.20
CA CYS A 679 8.36 -12.04 -10.87
C CYS A 679 7.17 -11.94 -9.88
N PRO A 680 7.20 -11.08 -8.85
CA PRO A 680 6.00 -10.79 -8.06
C PRO A 680 4.79 -10.36 -8.90
N SER A 681 5.00 -9.60 -9.97
CA SER A 681 3.92 -9.24 -10.92
C SER A 681 3.37 -10.46 -11.68
N TYR A 682 4.21 -11.45 -12.04
CA TYR A 682 3.76 -12.70 -12.67
C TYR A 682 2.94 -13.55 -11.70
N TRP A 683 3.39 -13.69 -10.45
CA TRP A 683 2.69 -14.49 -9.44
C TRP A 683 1.33 -13.90 -9.11
N THR A 684 1.27 -12.57 -8.96
CA THR A 684 0.03 -11.85 -8.70
C THR A 684 -0.96 -12.03 -9.85
N ALA A 685 -0.53 -11.83 -11.10
CA ALA A 685 -1.39 -12.04 -12.27
C ALA A 685 -1.93 -13.48 -12.35
N SER A 686 -1.10 -14.47 -12.00
CA SER A 686 -1.45 -15.89 -12.09
C SER A 686 -2.35 -16.38 -10.95
N ALA A 687 -2.40 -15.67 -9.83
CA ALA A 687 -3.23 -16.05 -8.68
C ALA A 687 -4.72 -15.73 -8.85
N PHE A 688 -5.05 -14.78 -9.73
CA PHE A 688 -6.44 -14.36 -9.97
C PHE A 688 -7.06 -15.14 -11.13
N SER A 689 -8.38 -15.39 -11.03
CA SER A 689 -9.13 -16.08 -12.09
C SER A 689 -9.33 -15.25 -13.36
N GLN A 690 -9.25 -13.93 -13.25
CA GLN A 690 -9.35 -12.98 -14.35
C GLN A 690 -8.26 -11.93 -14.18
N SER A 691 -7.34 -11.87 -15.13
CA SER A 691 -6.21 -10.97 -15.01
C SER A 691 -5.68 -10.56 -16.37
N TRP A 692 -4.91 -9.47 -16.39
CA TRP A 692 -4.18 -9.00 -17.55
C TRP A 692 -2.79 -8.56 -17.13
N LYS A 693 -1.83 -8.78 -18.02
CA LYS A 693 -0.44 -8.41 -17.77
C LYS A 693 0.08 -7.47 -18.86
N TYR A 694 0.84 -6.46 -18.44
CA TYR A 694 1.61 -5.60 -19.33
C TYR A 694 3.04 -5.40 -18.87
N GLU A 695 3.90 -4.93 -19.78
CA GLU A 695 5.24 -4.42 -19.48
C GLU A 695 5.40 -3.02 -20.08
N TYR A 696 6.01 -2.10 -19.33
CA TYR A 696 6.41 -0.78 -19.82
C TYR A 696 7.86 -0.82 -20.29
N SER A 697 8.07 -0.62 -21.59
CA SER A 697 9.38 -0.75 -22.26
C SER A 697 9.91 0.54 -22.87
N VAL A 698 9.21 1.67 -22.68
CA VAL A 698 9.66 2.96 -23.23
C VAL A 698 11.00 3.37 -22.60
N PRO A 699 12.10 3.49 -23.37
CA PRO A 699 13.41 3.80 -22.81
C PRO A 699 13.44 5.13 -22.04
N PRO A 700 14.13 5.19 -20.89
CA PRO A 700 15.00 4.14 -20.36
C PRO A 700 14.27 3.02 -19.59
N ALA A 701 12.94 3.10 -19.45
CA ALA A 701 12.10 2.12 -18.76
C ALA A 701 12.56 1.79 -17.33
N GLN A 702 13.12 2.80 -16.63
CA GLN A 702 13.51 2.64 -15.23
C GLN A 702 12.30 2.56 -14.30
N HIS A 703 12.50 2.05 -13.09
CA HIS A 703 11.48 2.10 -12.04
C HIS A 703 10.89 3.51 -11.83
N GLY A 704 9.56 3.61 -11.77
CA GLY A 704 8.82 4.88 -11.69
C GLY A 704 8.81 5.72 -12.97
N GLY A 705 9.39 5.23 -14.08
CA GLY A 705 9.36 5.89 -15.40
C GLY A 705 7.95 5.95 -16.00
N ASP A 706 7.13 4.94 -15.71
CA ASP A 706 5.74 4.77 -16.08
C ASP A 706 4.77 5.70 -15.34
N LEU A 707 5.16 6.34 -14.23
CA LEU A 707 4.33 7.30 -13.50
C LEU A 707 3.85 8.47 -14.37
N ASN A 708 4.67 8.88 -15.36
CA ASN A 708 4.30 9.91 -16.34
C ASN A 708 3.17 9.44 -17.27
N ALA A 709 2.90 8.15 -17.39
CA ALA A 709 1.78 7.63 -18.16
C ALA A 709 0.46 7.75 -17.37
N TYR A 710 0.49 7.72 -16.03
CA TYR A 710 -0.71 7.70 -15.20
C TYR A 710 -1.20 9.10 -14.83
N TYR A 711 -0.30 10.01 -14.45
CA TYR A 711 -0.63 11.38 -14.05
C TYR A 711 0.49 12.35 -14.41
N ALA A 712 0.27 13.67 -14.26
CA ALA A 712 1.30 14.69 -14.41
C ALA A 712 2.04 14.86 -13.07
N PRO A 713 3.20 14.22 -12.86
CA PRO A 713 3.94 14.41 -11.62
C PRO A 713 4.49 15.84 -11.55
N ASN A 714 4.43 16.43 -10.37
CA ASN A 714 5.08 17.70 -10.06
C ASN A 714 6.61 17.47 -10.13
N ARG A 715 7.29 17.82 -11.24
CA ARG A 715 8.69 17.39 -11.49
C ARG A 715 9.69 18.53 -11.68
N THR A 716 10.58 18.65 -10.71
CA THR A 716 11.96 19.15 -10.83
C THR A 716 13.00 18.00 -10.74
N TYR A 717 12.57 16.76 -10.43
CA TYR A 717 13.47 15.68 -9.99
C TYR A 717 13.58 14.45 -10.88
N LEU A 718 12.63 14.19 -11.79
CA LEU A 718 12.61 12.96 -12.57
C LEU A 718 12.67 13.30 -14.06
N GLY A 719 13.82 13.85 -14.49
CA GLY A 719 14.15 14.29 -15.86
C GLY A 719 13.17 13.91 -16.96
N TYR A 720 12.68 14.94 -17.67
CA TYR A 720 11.98 14.95 -18.96
C TYR A 720 11.03 13.78 -19.27
N GLY A 721 9.71 14.01 -19.19
CA GLY A 721 8.73 13.10 -19.75
C GLY A 721 8.48 13.42 -21.23
N THR A 722 8.90 12.53 -22.13
CA THR A 722 8.75 12.64 -23.59
C THR A 722 7.82 11.55 -24.12
N LEU A 723 6.67 11.34 -23.48
CA LEU A 723 5.66 10.39 -24.00
C LEU A 723 4.86 11.04 -25.12
N SER A 724 4.57 10.30 -26.19
CA SER A 724 3.61 10.77 -27.19
C SER A 724 2.22 10.95 -26.56
N PRO A 725 1.43 11.94 -27.01
CA PRO A 725 0.06 12.14 -26.51
C PRO A 725 -0.80 10.88 -26.66
N ALA A 726 -0.64 10.15 -27.76
CA ALA A 726 -1.36 8.90 -28.01
C ALA A 726 -0.97 7.80 -27.03
N PHE A 727 0.33 7.60 -26.76
CA PHE A 727 0.80 6.61 -25.78
C PHE A 727 0.24 6.89 -24.38
N ARG A 728 0.38 8.13 -23.91
CA ARG A 728 -0.11 8.55 -22.59
C ARG A 728 -1.63 8.37 -22.48
N THR A 729 -2.38 8.79 -23.50
CA THR A 729 -3.84 8.60 -23.56
C THR A 729 -4.20 7.11 -23.55
N THR A 730 -3.45 6.27 -24.27
CA THR A 730 -3.66 4.81 -24.33
C THR A 730 -3.55 4.18 -22.95
N VAL A 731 -2.48 4.45 -22.20
CA VAL A 731 -2.28 3.89 -20.84
C VAL A 731 -3.37 4.37 -19.88
N GLN A 732 -3.72 5.67 -19.91
CA GLN A 732 -4.81 6.21 -19.08
C GLN A 732 -6.17 5.59 -19.43
N LYS A 733 -6.43 5.28 -20.70
CA LYS A 733 -7.65 4.58 -21.14
C LYS A 733 -7.65 3.11 -20.73
N ILE A 734 -6.52 2.41 -20.80
CA ILE A 734 -6.38 1.03 -20.32
C ILE A 734 -6.78 0.96 -18.83
N TRP A 735 -6.19 1.81 -17.99
CA TRP A 735 -6.51 1.86 -16.56
C TRP A 735 -7.98 2.27 -16.32
N GLY A 736 -8.43 3.33 -16.98
CA GLY A 736 -9.80 3.81 -16.82
C GLY A 736 -10.86 2.80 -17.25
N ARG A 737 -10.59 2.02 -18.30
CA ARG A 737 -11.50 0.95 -18.72
C ARG A 737 -11.50 -0.21 -17.74
N PHE A 738 -10.35 -0.62 -17.21
CA PHE A 738 -10.31 -1.63 -16.15
C PHE A 738 -11.12 -1.19 -14.91
N ILE A 739 -11.05 0.09 -14.54
CA ILE A 739 -11.81 0.65 -13.41
C ILE A 739 -13.31 0.70 -13.72
N VAL A 740 -13.70 1.09 -14.94
CA VAL A 740 -15.11 1.38 -15.29
C VAL A 740 -15.86 0.17 -15.84
N TYR A 741 -15.18 -0.75 -16.51
CA TYR A 741 -15.78 -1.86 -17.26
C TYR A 741 -15.25 -3.23 -16.82
N ASP A 742 -14.37 -3.30 -15.82
CA ASP A 742 -13.71 -4.54 -15.39
C ASP A 742 -12.84 -5.20 -16.49
N ASP A 743 -12.51 -4.47 -17.57
CA ASP A 743 -11.78 -4.92 -18.76
C ASP A 743 -10.81 -3.82 -19.24
N PRO A 744 -9.49 -4.08 -19.34
CA PRO A 744 -8.50 -3.08 -19.75
C PRO A 744 -8.37 -2.88 -21.27
N THR A 745 -8.97 -3.74 -22.09
CA THR A 745 -8.84 -3.73 -23.56
C THR A 745 -9.59 -2.57 -24.21
N LEU A 746 -9.15 -2.10 -25.37
CA LEU A 746 -9.69 -0.91 -26.05
C LEU A 746 -10.58 -1.28 -27.25
N PRO A 747 -11.85 -0.83 -27.28
CA PRO A 747 -12.70 -0.95 -28.46
C PRO A 747 -12.17 -0.15 -29.66
N THR A 748 -12.56 -0.55 -30.88
CA THR A 748 -12.08 0.04 -32.14
C THR A 748 -12.35 1.55 -32.24
N ASP A 749 -13.49 2.04 -31.75
CA ASP A 749 -13.83 3.46 -31.73
C ASP A 749 -12.93 4.26 -30.78
N VAL A 750 -12.57 3.69 -29.62
CA VAL A 750 -11.62 4.28 -28.68
C VAL A 750 -10.22 4.35 -29.29
N ILE A 751 -9.75 3.26 -29.91
CA ILE A 751 -8.47 3.24 -30.64
C ILE A 751 -8.44 4.33 -31.72
N THR A 752 -9.49 4.39 -32.55
CA THR A 752 -9.62 5.40 -33.61
C THR A 752 -9.58 6.82 -33.03
N SER A 753 -10.26 7.06 -31.91
CA SER A 753 -10.24 8.35 -31.22
C SER A 753 -8.84 8.72 -30.72
N ILE A 754 -8.07 7.77 -30.19
CA ILE A 754 -6.71 8.03 -29.69
C ILE A 754 -5.77 8.34 -30.86
N ILE A 755 -5.84 7.56 -31.94
CA ILE A 755 -5.05 7.80 -33.15
C ILE A 755 -5.37 9.18 -33.74
N ASN A 756 -6.64 9.58 -33.74
CA ASN A 756 -7.06 10.92 -34.19
C ASN A 756 -6.54 12.06 -33.30
N ILE A 757 -6.38 11.84 -31.99
CA ILE A 757 -5.71 12.79 -31.10
C ILE A 757 -4.23 12.95 -31.50
N GLY A 758 -3.56 11.85 -31.89
CA GLY A 758 -2.20 11.86 -32.43
C GLY A 758 -2.07 12.58 -33.78
N ASN A 759 -3.12 12.53 -34.61
CA ASN A 759 -3.16 13.04 -35.99
C ASN A 759 -3.15 14.58 -36.13
N GLY A 760 -2.99 15.32 -35.03
CA GLY A 760 -2.68 16.76 -35.02
C GLY A 760 -1.18 17.09 -34.92
N THR A 761 -0.31 16.09 -34.66
CA THR A 761 1.16 16.30 -34.55
C THR A 761 2.04 15.13 -35.02
N GLN A 762 1.54 13.89 -35.17
CA GLN A 762 2.38 12.71 -35.46
C GLN A 762 1.64 11.70 -36.36
N THR A 763 2.33 11.16 -37.38
CA THR A 763 1.81 10.12 -38.28
C THR A 763 2.39 8.75 -37.88
N GLY A 764 1.53 7.80 -37.45
CA GLY A 764 1.89 6.37 -37.33
C GLY A 764 2.01 5.76 -35.93
N ASP A 765 1.17 6.15 -34.96
CA ASP A 765 0.97 5.37 -33.72
C ASP A 765 0.30 4.01 -34.05
N ASP A 766 0.85 2.91 -33.54
CA ASP A 766 0.21 1.59 -33.53
C ASP A 766 -0.11 1.17 -32.09
N ILE A 767 -1.40 1.23 -31.76
CA ILE A 767 -1.94 0.81 -30.47
C ILE A 767 -2.92 -0.36 -30.61
N SER A 768 -2.96 -0.99 -31.80
CA SER A 768 -3.93 -2.03 -32.13
C SER A 768 -3.85 -3.24 -31.22
N ALA A 769 -2.65 -3.55 -30.71
CA ALA A 769 -2.41 -4.63 -29.75
C ALA A 769 -3.19 -4.48 -28.43
N ALA A 770 -3.56 -3.26 -28.02
CA ALA A 770 -4.42 -3.05 -26.85
C ALA A 770 -5.91 -3.34 -27.12
N GLY A 771 -6.27 -3.76 -28.35
CA GLY A 771 -7.63 -3.90 -28.80
C GLY A 771 -8.43 -5.02 -28.13
N THR A 772 -9.75 -4.81 -27.99
CA THR A 772 -10.68 -5.86 -27.55
C THR A 772 -10.66 -7.04 -28.52
N GLY A 773 -10.46 -8.25 -27.98
CA GLY A 773 -10.27 -9.47 -28.78
C GLY A 773 -8.86 -9.67 -29.32
N ILE A 774 -7.92 -8.74 -29.07
CA ILE A 774 -6.51 -8.83 -29.48
C ILE A 774 -5.61 -9.04 -28.26
N TRP A 775 -5.80 -8.26 -27.19
CA TRP A 775 -5.11 -8.48 -25.91
C TRP A 775 -5.89 -9.51 -25.07
N PRO A 776 -5.43 -10.76 -24.96
CA PRO A 776 -6.15 -11.78 -24.22
C PRO A 776 -6.02 -11.59 -22.70
N GLU A 777 -6.93 -12.23 -21.96
CA GLU A 777 -6.75 -12.45 -20.52
C GLU A 777 -5.50 -13.29 -20.26
N TRP A 778 -4.79 -12.99 -19.18
CA TRP A 778 -3.61 -13.72 -18.75
C TRP A 778 -4.00 -15.14 -18.30
N SER A 779 -3.33 -16.14 -18.87
CA SER A 779 -3.53 -17.55 -18.52
C SER A 779 -2.19 -18.28 -18.41
N THR A 780 -2.13 -19.22 -17.47
CA THR A 780 -0.99 -20.13 -17.24
C THR A 780 -1.39 -21.61 -17.28
N LYS A 781 -2.69 -21.91 -17.53
CA LYS A 781 -3.30 -23.23 -17.28
C LYS A 781 -2.97 -24.28 -18.34
N GLU A 782 -2.68 -23.86 -19.56
CA GLU A 782 -2.38 -24.74 -20.68
C GLU A 782 -1.14 -24.15 -21.32
N HIS A 783 0.02 -24.81 -21.34
CA HIS A 783 1.20 -24.30 -22.08
C HIS A 783 0.91 -24.38 -23.59
N SER A 784 -0.05 -23.60 -24.05
CA SER A 784 -0.54 -23.43 -25.42
C SER A 784 -0.06 -22.08 -25.96
N ASP A 785 -0.21 -21.90 -27.26
CA ASP A 785 0.15 -20.65 -27.96
C ASP A 785 -0.66 -19.44 -27.48
N GLU A 786 -1.69 -19.61 -26.65
CA GLU A 786 -2.52 -18.53 -26.09
C GLU A 786 -2.17 -18.17 -24.63
N SER A 787 -1.36 -18.99 -23.94
CA SER A 787 -0.92 -18.70 -22.56
C SER A 787 0.24 -17.72 -22.51
N TYR A 788 0.43 -17.11 -21.34
CA TYR A 788 1.49 -16.15 -21.05
C TYR A 788 1.53 -14.93 -21.99
N LYS A 789 0.42 -14.55 -22.62
CA LYS A 789 0.38 -13.34 -23.45
C LYS A 789 0.29 -12.08 -22.60
N MET A 790 1.22 -11.15 -22.83
CA MET A 790 1.23 -9.83 -22.19
C MET A 790 1.31 -8.70 -23.20
N LEU A 791 0.80 -7.53 -22.84
CA LEU A 791 0.90 -6.32 -23.64
C LEU A 791 2.24 -5.62 -23.36
N ASN A 792 3.08 -5.48 -24.37
CA ASN A 792 4.28 -4.65 -24.30
C ASN A 792 3.93 -3.20 -24.70
N LEU A 793 4.06 -2.27 -23.75
CA LEU A 793 3.87 -0.84 -23.93
C LEU A 793 5.21 -0.20 -24.33
N ASN A 794 5.43 -0.02 -25.63
CA ASN A 794 6.63 0.59 -26.17
C ASN A 794 6.34 1.84 -27.01
N MET A 795 7.41 2.59 -27.34
CA MET A 795 7.36 3.79 -28.17
C MET A 795 8.58 3.83 -29.09
N THR A 796 8.36 4.25 -30.34
CA THR A 796 9.39 4.38 -31.39
C THR A 796 9.39 5.79 -31.97
N GLY A 797 10.30 6.07 -32.91
CA GLY A 797 10.45 7.39 -33.53
C GLY A 797 11.09 8.42 -32.60
N GLY A 798 10.89 9.70 -32.91
CA GLY A 798 11.55 10.81 -32.23
C GLY A 798 13.04 10.93 -32.55
N GLU A 799 13.74 11.71 -31.75
CA GLU A 799 15.18 11.94 -31.80
C GLU A 799 15.88 11.29 -30.60
N GLU A 800 16.96 10.55 -30.87
CA GLU A 800 17.77 9.94 -29.83
C GLU A 800 18.43 11.04 -28.97
N THR A 801 18.11 11.05 -27.68
CA THR A 801 18.58 12.02 -26.71
C THR A 801 19.31 11.32 -25.58
N LYS A 802 20.46 11.88 -25.19
CA LYS A 802 21.25 11.38 -24.07
C LYS A 802 20.88 12.15 -22.82
N ILE A 803 20.35 11.45 -21.83
CA ILE A 803 20.05 12.00 -20.52
C ILE A 803 21.10 11.53 -19.51
N LEU A 804 21.58 12.45 -18.68
CA LEU A 804 22.53 12.11 -17.62
C LEU A 804 21.79 11.34 -16.53
N TRP A 805 22.07 10.04 -16.42
CA TRP A 805 21.63 9.22 -15.31
C TRP A 805 22.67 9.23 -14.19
N THR A 806 22.20 9.14 -12.95
CA THR A 806 23.03 9.13 -11.74
C THR A 806 22.55 8.00 -10.84
N SER A 807 23.48 7.17 -10.36
CA SER A 807 23.18 6.10 -9.39
C SER A 807 22.62 6.67 -8.08
N ALA A 808 21.91 5.84 -7.31
CA ALA A 808 21.27 6.26 -6.06
C ALA A 808 22.24 6.89 -5.06
N ASP A 809 23.46 6.38 -4.97
CA ASP A 809 24.54 6.90 -4.12
C ASP A 809 25.22 8.18 -4.66
N GLY A 810 24.87 8.61 -5.87
CA GLY A 810 25.47 9.74 -6.58
C GLY A 810 26.89 9.51 -7.11
N GLY A 811 27.45 8.31 -6.91
CA GLY A 811 28.85 7.97 -7.20
C GLY A 811 29.13 7.64 -8.67
N VAL A 812 28.14 7.13 -9.39
CA VAL A 812 28.25 6.78 -10.82
C VAL A 812 27.32 7.66 -11.64
N ARG A 813 27.85 8.25 -12.72
CA ARG A 813 27.09 9.08 -13.65
C ARG A 813 27.48 8.73 -15.08
N PHE A 814 26.48 8.46 -15.91
CA PHE A 814 26.66 8.21 -17.34
C PHE A 814 25.41 8.58 -18.11
N ASN A 815 25.56 8.72 -19.42
CA ASN A 815 24.44 9.05 -20.28
C ASN A 815 23.67 7.78 -20.65
N VAL A 816 22.35 7.78 -20.42
CA VAL A 816 21.43 6.78 -20.97
C VAL A 816 20.68 7.37 -22.14
N THR A 817 20.31 6.51 -23.08
CA THR A 817 19.60 6.89 -24.29
C THR A 817 18.09 6.82 -24.07
N GLU A 818 17.38 7.88 -24.45
CA GLU A 818 15.92 7.94 -24.58
C GLU A 818 15.53 8.57 -25.93
N ASN A 819 14.29 8.39 -26.36
CA ASN A 819 13.78 9.06 -27.55
C ASN A 819 12.89 10.24 -27.14
N THR A 820 13.13 11.42 -27.73
CA THR A 820 12.40 12.65 -27.40
C THR A 820 11.98 13.42 -28.66
N GLY A 821 11.32 14.57 -28.47
CA GLY A 821 11.01 15.48 -29.57
C GLY A 821 9.81 15.08 -30.43
N SER A 822 9.70 15.74 -31.58
CA SER A 822 8.61 15.49 -32.55
C SER A 822 8.81 14.15 -33.28
N GLY A 823 7.73 13.44 -33.58
CA GLY A 823 7.77 12.17 -34.32
C GLY A 823 7.86 10.91 -33.47
N LEU A 824 7.73 11.03 -32.14
CA LEU A 824 7.48 9.89 -31.26
C LEU A 824 6.14 9.22 -31.59
N ARG A 825 6.06 7.90 -31.44
CA ARG A 825 4.86 7.12 -31.80
C ARG A 825 4.77 5.87 -30.95
N ALA A 826 3.58 5.60 -30.43
CA ALA A 826 3.29 4.38 -29.69
C ALA A 826 3.46 3.15 -30.61
N ASP A 827 4.07 2.09 -30.09
CA ASP A 827 4.29 0.81 -30.79
C ASP A 827 3.98 -0.32 -29.80
N LEU A 828 2.69 -0.64 -29.64
CA LEU A 828 2.25 -1.66 -28.69
C LEU A 828 2.18 -3.02 -29.38
N LYS A 829 2.61 -4.07 -28.68
CA LYS A 829 2.63 -5.44 -29.19
C LYS A 829 2.16 -6.44 -28.14
N ILE A 830 1.51 -7.52 -28.57
CA ILE A 830 1.32 -8.69 -27.72
C ILE A 830 2.57 -9.56 -27.82
N VAL A 831 3.13 -9.92 -26.68
CA VAL A 831 4.37 -10.70 -26.59
C VAL A 831 4.17 -11.92 -25.70
N ASP A 832 5.00 -12.94 -25.92
CA ASP A 832 5.01 -14.14 -25.09
C ASP A 832 5.86 -13.91 -23.85
N ALA A 833 5.22 -13.70 -22.70
CA ALA A 833 5.87 -13.44 -21.43
C ALA A 833 6.68 -14.63 -20.87
N TRP A 834 6.49 -15.84 -21.42
CA TRP A 834 7.27 -17.01 -21.04
C TRP A 834 8.68 -16.94 -21.63
N ASP A 835 8.76 -16.73 -22.95
CA ASP A 835 10.01 -16.66 -23.70
C ASP A 835 10.65 -15.27 -23.67
N TRP A 836 9.89 -14.23 -23.31
CA TRP A 836 10.35 -12.84 -23.21
C TRP A 836 11.66 -12.72 -22.44
N GLU A 837 12.58 -11.93 -22.95
CA GLU A 837 13.86 -11.59 -22.34
C GLU A 837 14.69 -12.83 -21.99
N GLY A 838 14.66 -13.81 -22.90
CA GLY A 838 15.43 -15.04 -22.85
C GLY A 838 14.90 -16.03 -21.82
N GLY A 839 13.59 -16.27 -21.81
CA GLY A 839 12.95 -17.26 -20.94
C GLY A 839 12.64 -16.73 -19.53
N ARG A 840 12.20 -15.47 -19.42
CA ARG A 840 11.86 -14.84 -18.13
C ARG A 840 10.76 -15.59 -17.38
N GLY A 841 9.76 -16.14 -18.05
CA GLY A 841 8.70 -16.92 -17.40
C GLY A 841 9.26 -18.10 -16.60
N ALA A 842 10.20 -18.86 -17.18
CA ALA A 842 10.88 -19.96 -16.50
C ALA A 842 11.70 -19.49 -15.28
N ARG A 843 12.31 -18.30 -15.35
CA ARG A 843 13.00 -17.70 -14.20
C ARG A 843 12.03 -17.31 -13.09
N CYS A 844 10.88 -16.74 -13.43
CA CYS A 844 9.85 -16.40 -12.46
C CYS A 844 9.17 -17.62 -11.83
N ASP A 845 9.00 -18.72 -12.57
CA ASP A 845 8.56 -20.00 -12.03
C ASP A 845 9.62 -20.60 -11.09
N PHE A 846 10.91 -20.51 -11.43
CA PHE A 846 12.00 -20.91 -10.54
C PHE A 846 11.93 -20.18 -9.20
N TRP A 847 11.80 -18.85 -9.21
CA TRP A 847 11.70 -18.05 -7.98
C TRP A 847 10.46 -18.39 -7.15
N ALA A 848 9.32 -18.65 -7.79
CA ALA A 848 8.11 -19.06 -7.10
C ALA A 848 8.33 -20.37 -6.33
N ARG A 849 9.01 -21.35 -6.94
CA ARG A 849 9.24 -22.68 -6.36
C ARG A 849 10.28 -22.71 -5.23
N ILE A 850 11.24 -21.79 -5.25
CA ILE A 850 12.29 -21.73 -4.21
C ILE A 850 11.98 -20.73 -3.09
N GLY A 851 10.76 -20.17 -3.05
CA GLY A 851 10.37 -19.17 -2.04
C GLY A 851 10.57 -19.60 -0.58
N SER A 852 10.62 -20.91 -0.30
CA SER A 852 10.94 -21.46 1.03
C SER A 852 12.45 -21.56 1.34
N GLU A 853 13.32 -21.52 0.31
CA GLU A 853 14.78 -21.63 0.41
C GLU A 853 15.53 -20.29 0.27
N VAL A 854 14.88 -19.28 -0.28
CA VAL A 854 15.35 -17.89 -0.30
C VAL A 854 15.09 -17.32 1.11
N PRO A 855 16.02 -16.57 1.72
CA PRO A 855 16.16 -16.43 3.16
C PRO A 855 14.87 -16.04 3.88
N GLU A 856 14.27 -16.98 4.59
CA GLU A 856 13.41 -16.75 5.75
C GLU A 856 13.34 -18.10 6.47
N LEU A 857 14.29 -18.37 7.38
CA LEU A 857 13.98 -19.36 8.42
C LEU A 857 13.13 -18.64 9.47
N PRO A 858 12.16 -19.34 10.10
CA PRO A 858 11.41 -18.81 11.22
C PRO A 858 12.38 -18.24 12.25
N SER A 859 12.05 -17.07 12.78
CA SER A 859 12.66 -16.68 14.03
C SER A 859 12.29 -17.73 15.08
N LYS A 860 13.28 -18.56 15.38
CA LYS A 860 13.52 -19.13 16.70
C LYS A 860 15.03 -19.25 16.82
N ASP A 861 15.59 -18.16 17.35
CA ASP A 861 16.64 -18.25 18.36
C ASP A 861 18.03 -18.69 17.86
N LEU A 862 18.65 -17.97 16.90
CA LEU A 862 20.04 -18.21 16.47
C LEU A 862 21.11 -17.98 17.55
N ASN A 863 20.78 -17.28 18.65
CA ASN A 863 21.67 -17.15 19.81
C ASN A 863 21.46 -18.24 20.86
N LYS A 864 20.22 -18.72 21.08
CA LYS A 864 20.06 -20.01 21.75
C LYS A 864 20.58 -21.14 20.90
N ASP A 865 20.62 -21.07 19.57
CA ASP A 865 21.21 -22.07 18.69
C ASP A 865 22.71 -21.92 18.51
N LYS A 866 23.37 -20.81 18.84
CA LYS A 866 24.84 -20.76 18.96
C LYS A 866 25.33 -21.20 20.33
N GLN A 867 24.57 -20.96 21.41
CA GLN A 867 24.87 -21.56 22.72
C GLN A 867 24.35 -23.00 22.83
N LYS A 868 23.24 -23.36 22.14
CA LYS A 868 22.79 -24.74 21.94
C LYS A 868 23.60 -25.42 20.87
N LYS A 869 24.13 -24.81 19.80
CA LYS A 869 25.15 -25.45 18.94
C LYS A 869 26.52 -25.50 19.61
N ALA A 870 26.90 -24.58 20.48
CA ALA A 870 28.08 -24.81 21.32
C ALA A 870 27.84 -25.94 22.34
N LYS A 871 26.58 -26.24 22.69
CA LYS A 871 26.19 -27.44 23.47
C LYS A 871 25.78 -28.67 22.63
N MET A 872 25.45 -28.53 21.35
CA MET A 872 24.95 -29.59 20.43
C MET A 872 26.00 -29.98 19.39
N VAL A 873 26.96 -29.13 19.06
CA VAL A 873 28.17 -29.53 18.31
C VAL A 873 29.07 -30.41 19.19
N ASN A 874 28.87 -30.39 20.51
CA ASN A 874 29.37 -31.42 21.42
C ASN A 874 28.37 -32.57 21.67
N SER A 875 27.27 -32.68 20.92
CA SER A 875 26.32 -33.80 21.05
C SER A 875 25.76 -34.35 19.74
N VAL A 876 26.27 -33.92 18.58
CA VAL A 876 25.97 -34.54 17.27
C VAL A 876 26.89 -35.72 16.97
N ASP A 877 27.84 -36.02 17.86
CA ASP A 877 28.64 -37.25 17.84
C ASP A 877 28.03 -38.40 18.67
N ASP A 878 26.81 -38.28 19.20
CA ASP A 878 26.14 -39.39 19.91
C ASP A 878 24.87 -39.87 19.20
N GLN A 879 25.03 -40.33 17.95
CA GLN A 879 24.01 -41.08 17.21
C GLN A 879 23.99 -42.57 17.58
N THR A 880 23.86 -42.90 18.87
CA THR A 880 23.92 -44.31 19.30
C THR A 880 22.62 -44.88 19.88
N SER A 881 21.59 -44.08 20.19
CA SER A 881 20.36 -44.56 20.87
C SER A 881 19.01 -44.08 20.27
N ALA A 882 17.99 -44.96 20.34
CA ALA A 882 16.62 -44.68 19.92
C ALA A 882 15.87 -43.78 20.93
N PRO A 883 14.76 -43.12 20.54
CA PRO A 883 13.99 -42.26 21.44
C PRO A 883 13.08 -43.06 22.40
N SER A 884 13.05 -42.68 23.69
CA SER A 884 12.13 -43.22 24.71
C SER A 884 10.81 -42.44 24.75
N ILE A 885 9.72 -43.12 25.15
CA ILE A 885 8.41 -42.52 25.41
C ILE A 885 8.07 -42.75 26.88
N GLU A 886 7.91 -41.67 27.64
CA GLU A 886 7.55 -41.71 29.05
C GLU A 886 6.24 -40.93 29.27
N VAL A 887 5.29 -41.57 29.96
CA VAL A 887 4.01 -40.99 30.37
C VAL A 887 3.89 -41.20 31.87
N THR A 888 3.62 -40.13 32.62
CA THR A 888 3.51 -40.17 34.08
C THR A 888 2.25 -39.45 34.54
N ASN A 889 1.40 -40.15 35.31
CA ASN A 889 0.16 -39.62 35.89
C ASN A 889 -0.72 -38.82 34.92
N LEU A 890 -0.84 -39.29 33.68
CA LEU A 890 -1.62 -38.59 32.65
C LEU A 890 -3.12 -38.85 32.83
N THR A 891 -3.86 -37.79 33.17
CA THR A 891 -5.32 -37.75 33.20
C THR A 891 -5.81 -36.72 32.18
N TYR A 892 -6.78 -37.10 31.35
CA TYR A 892 -7.32 -36.26 30.28
C TYR A 892 -8.85 -36.26 30.28
N LYS A 893 -9.45 -35.07 30.20
CA LYS A 893 -10.88 -34.86 30.06
C LYS A 893 -11.21 -34.20 28.72
N PHE A 894 -12.29 -34.64 28.08
CA PHE A 894 -12.82 -34.00 26.88
C PHE A 894 -13.53 -32.69 27.23
N PRO A 895 -13.79 -31.79 26.24
CA PRO A 895 -14.47 -30.51 26.47
C PRO A 895 -15.87 -30.61 27.10
N ASP A 896 -16.56 -31.74 26.90
CA ASP A 896 -17.86 -32.05 27.52
C ASP A 896 -17.73 -32.57 28.97
N SER A 897 -16.54 -32.45 29.56
CA SER A 897 -16.17 -32.95 30.89
C SER A 897 -16.19 -34.48 31.03
N THR A 898 -16.32 -35.23 29.94
CA THR A 898 -16.19 -36.69 30.00
C THR A 898 -14.73 -37.09 30.22
N LEU A 899 -14.50 -38.07 31.10
CA LEU A 899 -13.16 -38.61 31.38
C LEU A 899 -12.70 -39.46 30.20
N GLY A 900 -11.62 -39.04 29.54
CA GLY A 900 -11.05 -39.74 28.38
C GLY A 900 -9.89 -40.66 28.73
N LEU A 901 -9.00 -40.24 29.64
CA LEU A 901 -7.91 -41.04 30.21
C LEU A 901 -7.77 -40.73 31.70
N THR A 902 -7.38 -41.71 32.51
CA THR A 902 -7.21 -41.57 33.96
C THR A 902 -5.91 -42.24 34.41
N ASP A 903 -5.05 -41.48 35.08
CA ASP A 903 -3.83 -41.93 35.78
C ASP A 903 -2.94 -42.87 34.94
N ILE A 904 -2.73 -42.52 33.67
CA ILE A 904 -1.89 -43.31 32.77
C ILE A 904 -0.42 -43.12 33.15
N THR A 905 0.27 -44.23 33.45
CA THR A 905 1.72 -44.28 33.60
C THR A 905 2.27 -45.39 32.70
N LEU A 906 3.17 -45.03 31.78
CA LEU A 906 3.69 -45.91 30.74
C LEU A 906 5.12 -45.48 30.38
N SER A 907 6.04 -46.43 30.23
CA SER A 907 7.41 -46.15 29.78
C SER A 907 7.81 -47.15 28.69
N LEU A 908 7.80 -46.72 27.44
CA LEU A 908 8.13 -47.60 26.31
C LEU A 908 9.64 -47.56 26.02
N PRO A 909 10.29 -48.73 25.92
CA PRO A 909 11.72 -48.79 25.64
C PRO A 909 12.02 -48.27 24.22
N PRO A 910 13.19 -47.65 24.00
CA PRO A 910 13.63 -47.27 22.67
C PRO A 910 13.77 -48.45 21.71
N SER A 911 13.57 -48.23 20.42
CA SER A 911 13.59 -49.27 19.36
C SER A 911 12.54 -50.37 19.53
N SER A 912 11.48 -50.11 20.30
CA SER A 912 10.39 -51.08 20.49
C SER A 912 9.34 -51.01 19.39
N ARG A 913 8.70 -52.15 19.15
CA ARG A 913 7.45 -52.28 18.39
C ARG A 913 6.35 -52.61 19.37
N THR A 914 5.73 -51.58 19.90
CA THR A 914 4.71 -51.69 20.94
C THR A 914 3.33 -51.83 20.32
N LEU A 915 2.56 -52.82 20.76
CA LEU A 915 1.18 -53.02 20.34
C LEU A 915 0.20 -52.59 21.44
N LEU A 916 -0.69 -51.66 21.09
CA LEU A 916 -1.67 -51.07 22.00
C LEU A 916 -3.02 -51.80 21.87
N ILE A 917 -3.34 -52.65 22.83
CA ILE A 917 -4.54 -53.50 22.88
C ILE A 917 -5.56 -52.96 23.86
N GLY A 918 -6.85 -53.05 23.53
CA GLY A 918 -7.94 -52.73 24.45
C GLY A 918 -9.27 -52.60 23.72
N ALA A 919 -10.41 -52.81 24.37
CA ALA A 919 -11.71 -52.73 23.72
C ALA A 919 -11.98 -51.38 23.01
N ASN A 920 -12.97 -51.35 22.09
CA ASN A 920 -13.42 -50.08 21.49
C ASN A 920 -13.94 -49.14 22.57
N GLY A 921 -13.36 -47.93 22.65
CA GLY A 921 -13.61 -46.96 23.72
C GLY A 921 -12.62 -47.02 24.90
N ALA A 922 -11.58 -47.86 24.86
CA ALA A 922 -10.59 -47.97 25.94
C ALA A 922 -9.62 -46.78 26.07
N GLY A 923 -9.62 -45.81 25.12
CA GLY A 923 -8.76 -44.61 25.17
C GLY A 923 -7.53 -44.63 24.24
N LYS A 924 -7.36 -45.66 23.39
CA LYS A 924 -6.19 -45.84 22.51
C LYS A 924 -5.89 -44.64 21.59
N THR A 925 -6.85 -44.25 20.76
CA THR A 925 -6.75 -43.07 19.88
C THR A 925 -6.47 -41.77 20.66
N THR A 926 -7.08 -41.61 21.83
CA THR A 926 -6.86 -40.44 22.69
C THR A 926 -5.41 -40.36 23.16
N LEU A 927 -4.84 -41.50 23.59
CA LEU A 927 -3.45 -41.58 24.02
C LEU A 927 -2.48 -41.27 22.86
N LEU A 928 -2.66 -41.87 21.68
CA LEU A 928 -1.79 -41.62 20.52
C LEU A 928 -1.84 -40.15 20.04
N ARG A 929 -3.00 -39.48 20.16
CA ARG A 929 -3.14 -38.05 19.84
C ARG A 929 -2.44 -37.12 20.84
N LEU A 930 -2.39 -37.51 22.12
CA LEU A 930 -1.63 -36.78 23.13
C LEU A 930 -0.11 -36.99 22.96
N LEU A 931 0.31 -38.23 22.69
CA LEU A 931 1.73 -38.55 22.40
C LEU A 931 2.25 -37.83 21.14
N SER A 932 1.40 -37.59 20.14
CA SER A 932 1.77 -36.86 18.92
C SER A 932 1.72 -35.35 19.03
N GLY A 933 1.35 -34.78 20.18
CA GLY A 933 1.19 -33.34 20.34
C GLY A 933 -0.03 -32.75 19.64
N LYS A 934 -0.93 -33.58 19.07
CA LYS A 934 -2.18 -33.11 18.44
C LYS A 934 -3.22 -32.62 19.44
N ARG A 935 -3.04 -32.91 20.73
CA ARG A 935 -3.88 -32.42 21.82
C ARG A 935 -3.02 -31.99 23.00
N LEU A 936 -3.45 -30.94 23.68
CA LEU A 936 -2.80 -30.44 24.90
C LEU A 936 -2.92 -31.48 26.02
N ALA A 937 -1.78 -31.93 26.53
CA ALA A 937 -1.66 -32.71 27.75
C ALA A 937 -1.25 -31.81 28.93
N PRO A 938 -1.54 -32.19 30.19
CA PRO A 938 -1.02 -31.47 31.34
C PRO A 938 0.51 -31.42 31.33
N THR A 939 1.08 -30.31 31.81
CA THR A 939 2.53 -30.10 31.79
C THR A 939 3.25 -31.22 32.54
N SER A 940 4.37 -31.71 31.98
CA SER A 940 5.23 -32.73 32.60
C SER A 940 4.59 -34.12 32.73
N THR A 941 3.47 -34.40 32.05
CA THR A 941 2.85 -35.74 32.05
C THR A 941 3.29 -36.63 30.90
N ILE A 942 3.82 -36.05 29.81
CA ILE A 942 4.33 -36.78 28.66
C ILE A 942 5.72 -36.24 28.32
N SER A 943 6.66 -37.14 28.11
CA SER A 943 8.04 -36.87 27.71
C SER A 943 8.43 -37.80 26.57
N ILE A 944 8.85 -37.23 25.45
CA ILE A 944 9.42 -37.94 24.31
C ILE A 944 10.88 -37.52 24.21
N SER A 945 11.80 -38.46 24.52
CA SER A 945 13.24 -38.14 24.62
C SER A 945 13.55 -36.93 25.53
N GLY A 946 12.78 -36.74 26.61
CA GLY A 946 12.95 -35.61 27.54
C GLY A 946 12.23 -34.31 27.13
N LEU A 947 11.47 -34.32 26.03
CA LEU A 947 10.75 -33.14 25.51
C LEU A 947 9.23 -33.29 25.64
N ASP A 948 8.52 -32.19 25.88
CA ASP A 948 7.06 -32.19 25.96
C ASP A 948 6.48 -32.13 24.54
N PRO A 949 5.66 -33.12 24.12
CA PRO A 949 5.20 -33.23 22.73
C PRO A 949 4.27 -32.13 22.26
N PHE A 950 3.67 -31.36 23.17
CA PHE A 950 2.79 -30.25 22.81
C PHE A 950 3.54 -28.90 22.84
N LYS A 951 4.51 -28.74 23.75
CA LYS A 951 5.26 -27.47 23.90
C LYS A 951 6.45 -27.37 22.95
N ASP A 952 7.11 -28.49 22.68
CA ASP A 952 8.34 -28.53 21.89
C ASP A 952 8.05 -29.06 20.48
N SER A 953 8.69 -28.48 19.46
CA SER A 953 8.60 -29.00 18.09
C SER A 953 9.36 -30.32 18.00
N LEU A 954 8.63 -31.44 17.96
CA LEU A 954 9.22 -32.77 17.92
C LEU A 954 9.60 -33.16 16.48
N VAL A 955 10.86 -32.93 16.13
CA VAL A 955 11.42 -33.41 14.86
C VAL A 955 11.51 -34.94 14.88
N GLY A 956 10.78 -35.60 13.97
CA GLY A 956 10.84 -37.06 13.78
C GLY A 956 9.71 -37.87 14.44
N VAL A 957 8.66 -37.24 14.96
CA VAL A 957 7.43 -37.93 15.40
C VAL A 957 6.39 -37.87 14.30
N THR A 958 5.86 -39.02 13.88
CA THR A 958 4.83 -39.14 12.84
C THR A 958 3.62 -39.87 13.40
N TYR A 959 2.42 -39.29 13.24
CA TYR A 959 1.16 -39.90 13.61
C TYR A 959 0.30 -40.15 12.38
N LEU A 960 -0.13 -41.40 12.18
CA LEU A 960 -1.02 -41.84 11.12
C LEU A 960 -2.30 -42.41 11.74
N GLY A 961 -3.41 -41.69 11.60
CA GLY A 961 -4.72 -42.10 12.09
C GLY A 961 -5.84 -41.80 11.10
N LEU A 962 -7.08 -42.13 11.47
CA LEU A 962 -8.24 -42.07 10.57
C LEU A 962 -8.63 -40.63 10.14
N GLU A 963 -8.25 -39.59 10.87
CA GLU A 963 -8.57 -38.21 10.48
C GLU A 963 -7.91 -37.77 9.15
N TRP A 964 -6.83 -38.42 8.75
CA TRP A 964 -6.14 -38.14 7.49
C TRP A 964 -6.98 -38.55 6.27
N VAL A 965 -7.97 -39.43 6.46
CA VAL A 965 -8.94 -39.83 5.42
C VAL A 965 -9.85 -38.67 5.02
N LEU A 966 -10.02 -37.68 5.89
CA LEU A 966 -10.83 -36.49 5.62
C LEU A 966 -10.08 -35.40 4.84
N ASN A 967 -8.80 -35.61 4.51
CA ASN A 967 -8.05 -34.62 3.74
C ASN A 967 -8.66 -34.51 2.32
N PRO A 968 -9.23 -33.35 1.93
CA PRO A 968 -9.90 -33.22 0.64
C PRO A 968 -8.95 -33.45 -0.55
N ILE A 969 -7.64 -33.24 -0.37
CA ILE A 969 -6.65 -33.39 -1.45
C ILE A 969 -6.56 -34.82 -2.00
N VAL A 970 -6.84 -35.82 -1.17
CA VAL A 970 -6.82 -37.22 -1.62
C VAL A 970 -8.10 -37.59 -2.37
N ARG A 971 -9.08 -36.68 -2.47
CA ARG A 971 -10.35 -36.83 -3.21
C ARG A 971 -10.47 -35.90 -4.41
N THR A 972 -9.51 -35.00 -4.62
CA THR A 972 -9.45 -34.14 -5.80
C THR A 972 -8.80 -34.84 -6.98
N ASP A 973 -8.94 -34.28 -8.18
CA ASP A 973 -8.26 -34.76 -9.38
C ASP A 973 -6.77 -34.39 -9.36
N ILE A 974 -5.98 -35.18 -8.64
CA ILE A 974 -4.52 -35.10 -8.57
C ILE A 974 -3.91 -36.47 -8.88
N GLY A 975 -2.82 -36.51 -9.63
CA GLY A 975 -2.06 -37.73 -9.88
C GLY A 975 -1.22 -38.14 -8.66
N VAL A 976 -1.01 -39.45 -8.49
CA VAL A 976 -0.24 -40.00 -7.37
C VAL A 976 1.21 -39.52 -7.41
N ARG A 977 1.81 -39.41 -8.60
CA ARG A 977 3.18 -38.92 -8.77
C ARG A 977 3.36 -37.50 -8.23
N GLU A 978 2.45 -36.58 -8.58
CA GLU A 978 2.46 -35.20 -8.12
C GLU A 978 2.21 -35.13 -6.60
N LEU A 979 1.29 -35.96 -6.11
CA LEU A 979 0.96 -36.01 -4.70
C LEU A 979 2.13 -36.51 -3.84
N LEU A 980 2.80 -37.60 -4.23
CA LEU A 980 3.98 -38.10 -3.51
C LEU A 980 5.17 -37.12 -3.62
N ALA A 981 5.33 -36.44 -4.76
CA ALA A 981 6.33 -35.39 -4.89
C ALA A 981 6.11 -34.24 -3.89
N SER A 982 4.86 -33.82 -3.70
CA SER A 982 4.49 -32.71 -2.81
C SER A 982 4.86 -32.93 -1.33
N VAL A 983 4.93 -34.18 -0.87
CA VAL A 983 5.26 -34.54 0.52
C VAL A 983 6.73 -34.91 0.75
N GLY A 984 7.56 -34.80 -0.29
CA GLY A 984 9.00 -35.06 -0.23
C GLY A 984 9.47 -36.31 -1.00
N GLY A 985 8.62 -36.90 -1.84
CA GLY A 985 8.97 -38.09 -2.64
C GLY A 985 10.06 -37.84 -3.70
N THR A 986 10.36 -36.58 -4.02
CA THR A 986 11.52 -36.19 -4.84
C THR A 986 12.81 -36.08 -4.03
N HIS A 987 12.71 -35.83 -2.72
CA HIS A 987 13.86 -35.71 -1.81
C HIS A 987 14.29 -37.07 -1.25
N TYR A 988 13.36 -38.01 -1.12
CA TYR A 988 13.63 -39.40 -0.69
C TYR A 988 13.23 -40.40 -1.79
N PRO A 989 13.90 -40.38 -2.97
CA PRO A 989 13.48 -41.18 -4.13
C PRO A 989 13.55 -42.69 -3.85
N GLU A 990 14.63 -43.16 -3.23
CA GLU A 990 14.81 -44.59 -2.91
C GLU A 990 13.71 -45.11 -1.98
N ARG A 991 13.38 -44.33 -0.93
CA ARG A 991 12.33 -44.68 0.03
C ARG A 991 10.93 -44.57 -0.58
N ARG A 992 10.69 -43.58 -1.45
CA ARG A 992 9.46 -43.47 -2.22
C ARG A 992 9.28 -44.73 -3.06
N ASP A 993 10.31 -45.14 -3.79
CA ASP A 993 10.24 -46.28 -4.70
C ASP A 993 10.05 -47.60 -3.94
N GLU A 994 10.70 -47.75 -2.78
CA GLU A 994 10.48 -48.85 -1.84
C GLU A 994 9.03 -48.88 -1.34
N LEU A 995 8.49 -47.76 -0.87
CA LEU A 995 7.10 -47.68 -0.38
C LEU A 995 6.07 -47.93 -1.48
N VAL A 996 6.33 -47.43 -2.70
CA VAL A 996 5.53 -47.68 -3.89
C VAL A 996 5.48 -49.18 -4.21
N GLN A 997 6.61 -49.87 -4.09
CA GLN A 997 6.69 -51.32 -4.27
C GLN A 997 6.04 -52.11 -3.11
N VAL A 998 6.26 -51.71 -1.86
CA VAL A 998 5.75 -52.38 -0.66
C VAL A 998 4.22 -52.29 -0.59
N LEU A 999 3.68 -51.10 -0.89
CA LEU A 999 2.24 -50.82 -0.84
C LEU A 999 1.54 -51.07 -2.17
N ASP A 1000 2.26 -51.46 -3.23
CA ASP A 1000 1.71 -51.77 -4.55
C ASP A 1000 0.86 -50.59 -5.08
N ILE A 1001 1.55 -49.46 -5.26
CA ILE A 1001 0.99 -48.18 -5.71
C ILE A 1001 1.37 -47.97 -7.18
N ASP A 1002 0.39 -47.63 -8.02
CA ASP A 1002 0.67 -47.14 -9.37
C ASP A 1002 0.85 -45.62 -9.34
N LEU A 1003 1.96 -45.14 -9.91
CA LEU A 1003 2.28 -43.71 -9.97
C LEU A 1003 1.42 -42.95 -10.99
N ASP A 1004 0.80 -43.66 -11.93
CA ASP A 1004 -0.05 -43.07 -12.97
C ASP A 1004 -1.53 -43.01 -12.53
N TRP A 1005 -1.85 -43.53 -11.35
CA TRP A 1005 -3.17 -43.39 -10.73
C TRP A 1005 -3.56 -41.93 -10.51
N ARG A 1006 -4.87 -41.68 -10.65
CA ARG A 1006 -5.53 -40.42 -10.32
C ARG A 1006 -6.36 -40.61 -9.07
N MET A 1007 -6.12 -39.78 -8.05
CA MET A 1007 -6.72 -39.93 -6.72
C MET A 1007 -8.25 -39.90 -6.70
N HIS A 1008 -8.89 -39.28 -7.69
CA HIS A 1008 -10.35 -39.28 -7.82
C HIS A 1008 -10.92 -40.58 -8.41
N GLN A 1009 -10.10 -41.40 -9.11
CA GLN A 1009 -10.53 -42.60 -9.84
C GLN A 1009 -10.21 -43.90 -9.11
N VAL A 1010 -9.34 -43.85 -8.11
CA VAL A 1010 -8.91 -45.03 -7.34
C VAL A 1010 -9.93 -45.42 -6.26
N SER A 1011 -9.98 -46.72 -5.95
CA SER A 1011 -10.75 -47.29 -4.85
C SER A 1011 -10.26 -46.77 -3.48
N ASP A 1012 -11.07 -46.94 -2.44
CA ASP A 1012 -10.68 -46.49 -1.09
C ASP A 1012 -9.45 -47.26 -0.55
N GLY A 1013 -9.28 -48.53 -0.93
CA GLY A 1013 -8.08 -49.31 -0.59
C GLY A 1013 -6.81 -48.80 -1.27
N GLU A 1014 -6.89 -48.45 -2.56
CA GLU A 1014 -5.78 -47.84 -3.31
C GLU A 1014 -5.45 -46.44 -2.77
N ARG A 1015 -6.47 -45.65 -2.45
CA ARG A 1015 -6.33 -44.35 -1.80
C ARG A 1015 -5.60 -44.48 -0.46
N ARG A 1016 -5.91 -45.52 0.32
CA ARG A 1016 -5.26 -45.81 1.61
C ARG A 1016 -3.78 -46.14 1.44
N ARG A 1017 -3.41 -46.93 0.43
CA ARG A 1017 -2.01 -47.25 0.10
C ARG A 1017 -1.20 -45.97 -0.17
N VAL A 1018 -1.73 -45.06 -0.99
CA VAL A 1018 -1.09 -43.77 -1.27
C VAL A 1018 -0.95 -42.92 0.00
N GLN A 1019 -1.98 -42.87 0.85
CA GLN A 1019 -1.93 -42.14 2.13
C GLN A 1019 -0.83 -42.67 3.07
N LEU A 1020 -0.66 -43.99 3.15
CA LEU A 1020 0.42 -44.60 3.93
C LEU A 1020 1.78 -44.19 3.37
N ALA A 1021 1.97 -44.26 2.05
CA ALA A 1021 3.22 -43.81 1.44
C ALA A 1021 3.51 -42.33 1.73
N MET A 1022 2.51 -41.45 1.62
CA MET A 1022 2.67 -40.03 1.94
C MET A 1022 3.12 -39.78 3.38
N GLY A 1023 2.52 -40.50 4.33
CA GLY A 1023 2.86 -40.42 5.73
C GLY A 1023 4.25 -40.98 6.07
N LEU A 1024 4.82 -41.80 5.17
CA LEU A 1024 6.03 -42.59 5.41
C LEU A 1024 7.20 -42.25 4.44
N ILE A 1025 7.01 -41.29 3.55
CA ILE A 1025 8.10 -40.83 2.66
C ILE A 1025 9.21 -40.14 3.45
N ARG A 1026 8.87 -39.40 4.51
CA ARG A 1026 9.86 -38.75 5.37
C ARG A 1026 10.33 -39.73 6.45
N PRO A 1027 11.63 -39.82 6.74
CA PRO A 1027 12.13 -40.71 7.78
C PRO A 1027 11.65 -40.29 9.19
N TRP A 1028 11.00 -41.19 9.95
CA TRP A 1028 10.60 -40.97 11.36
C TRP A 1028 11.61 -41.58 12.34
N ARG A 1029 11.55 -41.11 13.59
CA ARG A 1029 12.15 -41.71 14.78
C ARG A 1029 11.11 -42.30 15.74
N ILE A 1030 9.89 -41.75 15.74
CA ILE A 1030 8.72 -42.33 16.42
C ILE A 1030 7.56 -42.38 15.45
N LEU A 1031 6.93 -43.54 15.33
CA LEU A 1031 5.74 -43.75 14.51
C LEU A 1031 4.56 -44.19 15.38
N LEU A 1032 3.47 -43.43 15.31
CA LEU A 1032 2.24 -43.69 16.03
C LEU A 1032 1.17 -44.08 15.00
N LEU A 1033 0.70 -45.31 15.07
CA LEU A 1033 -0.24 -45.89 14.10
C LEU A 1033 -1.58 -46.19 14.78
N ASP A 1034 -2.66 -45.65 14.24
CA ASP A 1034 -4.03 -45.85 14.75
C ASP A 1034 -4.93 -46.49 13.69
N GLU A 1035 -5.21 -47.80 13.85
CA GLU A 1035 -6.10 -48.62 13.01
C GLU A 1035 -5.79 -48.56 11.50
N ILE A 1036 -4.50 -48.49 11.15
CA ILE A 1036 -4.11 -48.14 9.78
C ILE A 1036 -4.15 -49.28 8.76
N THR A 1037 -4.18 -50.56 9.18
CA THR A 1037 -4.15 -51.72 8.27
C THR A 1037 -5.53 -52.34 7.99
N VAL A 1038 -6.63 -51.69 8.39
CA VAL A 1038 -7.99 -52.23 8.25
C VAL A 1038 -8.37 -52.46 6.79
N ASP A 1039 -7.99 -51.52 5.91
CA ASP A 1039 -8.33 -51.55 4.47
C ASP A 1039 -7.21 -52.12 3.58
N LEU A 1040 -6.22 -52.80 4.17
CA LEU A 1040 -5.16 -53.50 3.43
C LEU A 1040 -5.48 -55.00 3.33
N ASP A 1041 -5.31 -55.56 2.13
CA ASP A 1041 -5.36 -57.00 1.89
C ASP A 1041 -4.24 -57.75 2.63
N LEU A 1042 -4.36 -59.08 2.72
CA LEU A 1042 -3.43 -59.93 3.49
C LEU A 1042 -1.97 -59.79 3.05
N LEU A 1043 -1.71 -59.64 1.74
CA LEU A 1043 -0.35 -59.59 1.19
C LEU A 1043 0.27 -58.21 1.41
N SER A 1044 -0.45 -57.14 1.06
CA SER A 1044 0.03 -55.76 1.26
C SER A 1044 0.21 -55.43 2.74
N ARG A 1045 -0.66 -55.93 3.62
CA ARG A 1045 -0.47 -55.82 5.07
C ARG A 1045 0.80 -56.50 5.54
N LYS A 1046 1.06 -57.73 5.09
CA LYS A 1046 2.29 -58.46 5.47
C LYS A 1046 3.53 -57.68 5.05
N ARG A 1047 3.62 -57.28 3.77
CA ARG A 1047 4.74 -56.48 3.24
C ARG A 1047 4.94 -55.18 4.01
N PHE A 1048 3.85 -54.50 4.35
CA PHE A 1048 3.89 -53.27 5.13
C PHE A 1048 4.43 -53.48 6.56
N LEU A 1049 3.97 -54.53 7.25
CA LEU A 1049 4.47 -54.88 8.58
C LEU A 1049 5.94 -55.33 8.56
N ASP A 1050 6.35 -56.05 7.52
CA ASP A 1050 7.75 -56.44 7.31
C ASP A 1050 8.63 -55.20 7.10
N PHE A 1051 8.20 -54.24 6.26
CA PHE A 1051 8.88 -52.95 6.10
C PHE A 1051 9.03 -52.19 7.43
N LEU A 1052 7.97 -52.10 8.23
CA LEU A 1052 8.03 -51.44 9.54
C LEU A 1052 8.98 -52.14 10.52
N ARG A 1053 9.06 -53.48 10.46
CA ARG A 1053 10.00 -54.26 11.28
C ARG A 1053 11.44 -53.93 10.89
N GLU A 1054 11.75 -54.01 9.59
CA GLU A 1054 13.09 -53.70 9.09
C GLU A 1054 13.53 -52.27 9.43
N GLU A 1055 12.61 -51.31 9.37
CA GLU A 1055 12.87 -49.92 9.73
C GLU A 1055 13.29 -49.78 11.20
N THR A 1056 12.59 -50.44 12.12
CA THR A 1056 12.95 -50.41 13.55
C THR A 1056 14.30 -51.08 13.83
N GLU A 1057 14.65 -52.13 13.08
CA GLU A 1057 15.89 -52.88 13.24
C GLU A 1057 17.11 -52.15 12.63
N LYS A 1058 16.92 -51.48 11.49
CA LYS A 1058 17.98 -50.75 10.78
C LYS A 1058 18.21 -49.35 11.38
N ARG A 1059 17.15 -48.63 11.77
CA ARG A 1059 17.21 -47.17 12.02
C ARG A 1059 17.03 -46.74 13.48
N LYS A 1060 17.00 -47.68 14.43
CA LYS A 1060 16.83 -47.38 15.87
C LYS A 1060 15.66 -46.40 16.12
N CYS A 1061 14.47 -46.76 15.62
CA CYS A 1061 13.23 -45.99 15.75
C CYS A 1061 12.15 -46.78 16.51
N THR A 1062 11.20 -46.08 17.12
CA THR A 1062 10.17 -46.66 18.00
C THR A 1062 8.80 -46.61 17.33
N ILE A 1063 8.02 -47.70 17.38
CA ILE A 1063 6.67 -47.77 16.81
C ILE A 1063 5.66 -48.09 17.92
N VAL A 1064 4.56 -47.34 17.97
CA VAL A 1064 3.37 -47.67 18.79
C VAL A 1064 2.20 -47.88 17.84
N TYR A 1065 1.64 -49.10 17.84
CA TYR A 1065 0.58 -49.48 16.93
C TYR A 1065 -0.69 -49.94 17.66
N ALA A 1066 -1.78 -49.18 17.52
CA ALA A 1066 -3.11 -49.57 17.95
C ALA A 1066 -3.87 -50.28 16.82
N THR A 1067 -4.26 -51.53 17.05
CA THR A 1067 -5.02 -52.34 16.08
C THR A 1067 -5.92 -53.37 16.77
N HIS A 1068 -7.02 -53.70 16.11
CA HIS A 1068 -7.91 -54.81 16.45
C HIS A 1068 -7.70 -56.06 15.59
N ILE A 1069 -6.83 -55.96 14.59
CA ILE A 1069 -6.55 -57.02 13.64
C ILE A 1069 -5.21 -57.65 14.01
N LEU A 1070 -5.25 -58.91 14.45
CA LEU A 1070 -4.09 -59.64 14.97
C LEU A 1070 -3.45 -60.58 13.93
N ASP A 1071 -4.06 -60.70 12.75
CA ASP A 1071 -3.53 -61.51 11.67
C ASP A 1071 -2.13 -61.03 11.26
N ASN A 1072 -1.18 -61.96 11.12
CA ASN A 1072 0.21 -61.70 10.74
C ASN A 1072 1.02 -60.85 11.74
N LEU A 1073 0.54 -60.68 12.98
CA LEU A 1073 1.27 -59.97 14.04
C LEU A 1073 2.02 -60.90 15.00
N ALA A 1074 1.90 -62.23 14.88
CA ALA A 1074 2.72 -63.13 15.67
C ALA A 1074 4.22 -62.91 15.45
N GLY A 1075 4.96 -62.74 16.54
CA GLY A 1075 6.40 -62.45 16.51
C GLY A 1075 6.76 -61.07 15.96
N TRP A 1076 5.79 -60.18 15.71
CA TRP A 1076 6.05 -58.80 15.30
C TRP A 1076 6.28 -57.83 16.47
N PRO A 1077 5.40 -57.76 17.50
CA PRO A 1077 5.59 -56.81 18.59
C PRO A 1077 6.66 -57.27 19.58
N THR A 1078 7.41 -56.31 20.11
CA THR A 1078 8.36 -56.52 21.21
C THR A 1078 7.69 -56.30 22.57
N ASP A 1079 6.71 -55.39 22.61
CA ASP A 1079 6.04 -54.95 23.84
C ASP A 1079 4.52 -54.89 23.63
N LEU A 1080 3.77 -55.17 24.68
CA LEU A 1080 2.32 -55.07 24.71
C LEU A 1080 1.88 -54.05 25.75
N VAL A 1081 0.81 -53.32 25.44
CA VAL A 1081 0.12 -52.42 26.38
C VAL A 1081 -1.36 -52.76 26.36
N HIS A 1082 -1.89 -53.19 27.51
CA HIS A 1082 -3.33 -53.43 27.72
C HIS A 1082 -3.99 -52.18 28.31
N MET A 1083 -4.89 -51.58 27.54
CA MET A 1083 -5.73 -50.46 27.95
C MET A 1083 -7.17 -50.91 28.16
N SER A 1084 -7.79 -50.42 29.22
CA SER A 1084 -9.22 -50.63 29.50
C SER A 1084 -9.79 -49.43 30.24
N LEU A 1085 -11.00 -49.00 29.85
CA LEU A 1085 -11.73 -47.90 30.48
C LEU A 1085 -10.90 -46.61 30.71
N GLY A 1086 -10.04 -46.26 29.76
CA GLY A 1086 -9.19 -45.07 29.86
C GLY A 1086 -8.00 -45.20 30.82
N LYS A 1087 -7.64 -46.42 31.22
CA LYS A 1087 -6.48 -46.75 32.08
C LYS A 1087 -5.56 -47.76 31.37
N VAL A 1088 -4.26 -47.72 31.69
CA VAL A 1088 -3.33 -48.81 31.35
C VAL A 1088 -3.39 -49.81 32.50
N LYS A 1089 -3.84 -51.04 32.22
CA LYS A 1089 -3.90 -52.12 33.21
C LYS A 1089 -2.53 -52.74 33.40
N GLU A 1090 -1.89 -53.07 32.30
CA GLU A 1090 -0.58 -53.70 32.28
C GLU A 1090 0.17 -53.39 30.98
N TRP A 1091 1.50 -53.38 31.10
CA TRP A 1091 2.40 -53.25 29.96
C TRP A 1091 3.73 -53.97 30.24
N GLY A 1092 4.49 -54.23 29.16
CA GLY A 1092 5.84 -54.81 29.23
C GLY A 1092 6.21 -55.59 27.98
N ALA A 1093 7.40 -56.19 28.00
CA ALA A 1093 7.89 -57.07 26.94
C ALA A 1093 6.94 -58.26 26.74
N ILE A 1094 6.81 -58.71 25.49
CA ILE A 1094 5.91 -59.82 25.12
C ILE A 1094 6.19 -61.10 25.92
N GLU A 1095 7.46 -61.36 26.24
CA GLU A 1095 7.94 -62.49 27.05
C GLU A 1095 7.29 -62.56 28.44
N LYS A 1096 6.94 -61.39 29.02
CA LYS A 1096 6.22 -61.30 30.30
C LYS A 1096 4.84 -61.97 30.23
N PHE A 1097 4.21 -61.91 29.06
CA PHE A 1097 2.85 -62.40 28.82
C PHE A 1097 2.82 -63.82 28.25
N GLU A 1098 3.96 -64.38 27.84
CA GLU A 1098 4.07 -65.75 27.31
C GLU A 1098 3.60 -66.84 28.28
N LYS A 1099 3.73 -66.61 29.60
CA LYS A 1099 3.24 -67.55 30.63
C LYS A 1099 1.71 -67.62 30.70
N GLU A 1100 1.02 -66.60 30.20
CA GLU A 1100 -0.46 -66.56 30.12
C GLU A 1100 -1.00 -67.08 28.80
N MET A 1101 -0.11 -67.31 27.82
CA MET A 1101 -0.43 -67.83 26.49
C MET A 1101 -0.39 -69.36 26.55
N SER A 1102 -1.50 -70.03 26.21
CA SER A 1102 -1.60 -71.49 26.32
C SER A 1102 -0.57 -72.21 25.43
N ALA A 1103 -0.02 -73.34 25.90
CA ALA A 1103 1.09 -74.04 25.23
C ALA A 1103 0.71 -74.75 23.91
N ASP A 1104 -0.60 -74.96 23.65
CA ASP A 1104 -1.08 -75.90 22.62
C ASP A 1104 -1.45 -75.26 21.26
N SER A 1105 -1.18 -73.97 21.02
CA SER A 1105 -1.60 -73.31 19.78
C SER A 1105 -0.45 -72.60 19.04
N ASN A 1106 -0.43 -72.62 17.70
CA ASN A 1106 0.64 -72.05 16.86
C ASN A 1106 0.55 -70.51 16.77
N GLY A 1107 1.59 -69.79 17.21
CA GLY A 1107 1.94 -68.41 16.81
C GLY A 1107 0.82 -67.35 16.82
N ASN A 1108 0.04 -67.24 15.73
CA ASN A 1108 -1.07 -66.28 15.61
C ASN A 1108 -2.21 -66.56 16.61
N SER A 1109 -2.47 -67.82 16.95
CA SER A 1109 -3.54 -68.18 17.89
C SER A 1109 -3.21 -67.78 19.32
N ARG A 1110 -1.93 -67.79 19.73
CA ARG A 1110 -1.51 -67.46 21.11
C ARG A 1110 -1.73 -65.99 21.46
N LEU A 1111 -1.32 -65.07 20.58
CA LEU A 1111 -1.55 -63.63 20.77
C LEU A 1111 -3.05 -63.33 20.71
N GLY A 1112 -3.77 -63.99 19.80
CA GLY A 1112 -5.22 -63.92 19.72
C GLY A 1112 -5.93 -64.36 21.00
N GLU A 1113 -5.53 -65.49 21.59
CA GLU A 1113 -6.09 -66.01 22.85
C GLU A 1113 -5.87 -65.06 24.03
N LEU A 1114 -4.65 -64.51 24.16
CA LEU A 1114 -4.34 -63.52 25.20
C LEU A 1114 -5.21 -62.27 25.07
N VAL A 1115 -5.30 -61.72 23.85
CA VAL A 1115 -6.14 -60.54 23.59
C VAL A 1115 -7.62 -60.85 23.81
N LEU A 1116 -8.10 -62.03 23.41
CA LEU A 1116 -9.48 -62.47 23.67
C LEU A 1116 -9.77 -62.59 25.16
N LYS A 1117 -8.83 -63.11 25.96
CA LYS A 1117 -8.92 -63.16 27.42
C LYS A 1117 -9.04 -61.75 28.00
N TRP A 1118 -8.13 -60.84 27.65
CA TRP A 1118 -8.15 -59.44 28.09
C TRP A 1118 -9.45 -58.73 27.72
N LEU A 1119 -9.92 -58.87 26.48
CA LEU A 1119 -11.17 -58.27 26.01
C LEU A 1119 -12.40 -58.88 26.71
N GLY A 1120 -12.36 -60.17 27.04
CA GLY A 1120 -13.41 -60.85 27.79
C GLY A 1120 -13.49 -60.38 29.24
N GLU A 1121 -12.35 -60.15 29.89
CA GLU A 1121 -12.25 -59.55 31.22
C GLU A 1121 -12.72 -58.09 31.22
N ASP A 1122 -12.29 -57.31 30.23
CA ASP A 1122 -12.73 -55.92 30.03
C ASP A 1122 -14.25 -55.83 29.80
N LEU A 1123 -14.83 -56.79 29.08
CA LEU A 1123 -16.27 -56.85 28.86
C LEU A 1123 -17.04 -57.14 30.16
N LYS A 1124 -16.53 -58.04 31.01
CA LYS A 1124 -17.12 -58.35 32.33
C LYS A 1124 -17.05 -57.13 33.26
N GLU A 1125 -15.94 -56.41 33.26
CA GLU A 1125 -15.74 -55.20 34.08
C GLU A 1125 -16.61 -54.03 33.58
N ARG A 1126 -16.68 -53.82 32.26
CA ARG A 1126 -17.45 -52.72 31.65
C ARG A 1126 -18.97 -52.93 31.72
N GLY A 1127 -19.44 -54.18 31.68
CA GLY A 1127 -20.86 -54.51 31.59
C GLY A 1127 -21.52 -54.18 30.24
N PRO A 1128 -22.83 -54.50 30.09
CA PRO A 1128 -23.60 -54.21 28.87
C PRO A 1128 -23.70 -52.69 28.61
N ARG A 1129 -23.72 -52.29 27.34
CA ARG A 1129 -23.91 -50.88 26.95
C ARG A 1129 -25.38 -50.50 27.19
N ASN A 1130 -25.71 -50.00 28.37
CA ASN A 1130 -27.03 -49.42 28.63
C ASN A 1130 -27.15 -48.05 27.95
N ASN A 1131 -28.33 -47.77 27.38
CA ASN A 1131 -28.71 -46.63 26.52
C ASN A 1131 -28.55 -45.20 27.12
N GLN A 1132 -27.66 -45.00 28.08
CA GLN A 1132 -27.29 -43.69 28.63
C GLN A 1132 -25.75 -43.59 28.72
N GLY A 1133 -25.12 -43.12 27.64
CA GLY A 1133 -23.68 -42.89 27.61
C GLY A 1133 -23.19 -42.56 26.20
N SER A 1134 -23.00 -41.26 25.94
CA SER A 1134 -22.32 -40.63 24.79
C SER A 1134 -22.22 -41.46 23.50
N ALA A 1135 -23.03 -41.10 22.49
CA ALA A 1135 -22.69 -41.39 21.11
C ALA A 1135 -21.24 -40.95 20.84
N GLY A 1136 -20.45 -41.77 20.14
CA GLY A 1136 -19.05 -41.43 19.85
C GLY A 1136 -18.97 -40.04 19.22
N THR A 1137 -18.33 -39.08 19.90
CA THR A 1137 -18.15 -37.73 19.39
C THR A 1137 -17.36 -37.81 18.09
N SER A 1138 -18.04 -37.57 16.97
CA SER A 1138 -17.46 -37.59 15.62
C SER A 1138 -16.40 -36.49 15.45
N TYR A 1139 -15.56 -36.65 14.43
CA TYR A 1139 -14.52 -35.75 13.96
C TYR A 1139 -14.93 -34.26 14.01
N LEU A 1140 -14.60 -33.56 15.10
CA LEU A 1140 -14.66 -32.11 15.18
C LEU A 1140 -13.31 -31.54 14.75
N VAL A 1141 -13.32 -30.80 13.64
CA VAL A 1141 -12.20 -30.00 13.13
C VAL A 1141 -12.09 -28.77 14.03
N GLY A 1142 -11.37 -28.90 15.14
CA GLY A 1142 -11.20 -27.84 16.13
C GLY A 1142 -10.29 -28.28 17.25
N GLY A 1143 -9.01 -27.94 17.15
CA GLY A 1143 -8.02 -28.19 18.19
C GLY A 1143 -8.16 -27.21 19.34
N VAL A 1144 -9.14 -27.42 20.22
CA VAL A 1144 -9.13 -26.82 21.57
C VAL A 1144 -9.39 -27.95 22.57
N GLY A 1145 -8.32 -28.40 23.23
CA GLY A 1145 -8.42 -29.33 24.36
C GLY A 1145 -9.05 -28.63 25.57
N GLY A 1146 -9.87 -29.36 26.33
CA GLY A 1146 -10.72 -28.85 27.41
C GLY A 1146 -10.04 -28.20 28.62
N TYR A 1147 -8.71 -28.01 28.63
CA TYR A 1147 -8.03 -27.23 29.67
C TYR A 1147 -8.14 -25.71 29.46
N GLY A 1148 -8.57 -25.25 28.27
CA GLY A 1148 -8.79 -23.83 27.98
C GLY A 1148 -10.05 -23.20 28.62
N SER A 1149 -10.78 -23.94 29.46
CA SER A 1149 -12.02 -23.47 30.08
C SER A 1149 -12.08 -23.67 31.60
N GLU A 1150 -10.97 -24.03 32.25
CA GLU A 1150 -10.90 -23.95 33.70
C GLU A 1150 -10.92 -22.47 34.11
N LYS A 1151 -11.99 -22.07 34.82
CA LYS A 1151 -12.04 -20.78 35.50
C LYS A 1151 -10.79 -20.68 36.38
N LYS A 1152 -10.00 -19.63 36.20
CA LYS A 1152 -8.96 -19.22 37.15
C LYS A 1152 -9.57 -19.25 38.56
N VAL A 1153 -9.07 -20.16 39.40
CA VAL A 1153 -9.21 -20.08 40.85
C VAL A 1153 -8.02 -19.29 41.37
#